data_AF-M2N134-F1
#
_entry.id   AF-M2N134-F1
#
_cell.length_a   1.000
_cell.length_b   1.000
_cell.length_c   1.000
_cell.angle_alpha   90.00
_cell.angle_beta   90.00
_cell.angle_gamma   90.00
#
_symmetry.space_group_name_H-M   'P 1'
#
loop_
_entity.id
_entity.type
_entity.pdbx_description
1 polymer ?
#
loop_
_entity_poly.entity_id
_entity_poly.type
_entity_poly.pdbx_seq_one_letter_code
_entity_poly.pdbx_strand_id
1 'polypeptide(L)'
;MSMTIPELDATVRAFYEGRGEQQKQAQASLNQFKENPDAWLMVDKVLQEAQYPQTKYLGLQVLDNVIMTRWKVLPRDQCQGIRNFVVNFIIESSSTEESLRKERTLLNKLNLVLVSILKQEWPHNWPTFINEIISSCRSSLPICENNMAILRLLSEEVFDYSADQMTSTKTRQLKQSMCDEFTSIYNLCSEILRTADQASLIKATLETLLRFLNWIPLGYIFETPPGGVSLIETLRSRFLEAPEFRNITLKCLTEIGSLQTEQNFNDKLVMMFTETLTTISKIIPLSLDLKSTYASSNSRDQEFVQNLALFLCNFFSNHLSIIENLPNRDYLLHGHFYLIRISQIDDREIFKICLEYWTKLVCELYDEMQTLPITDLNPLVSMGVSGLANGGAPNPAVLQNYPLRKHKYTDVLSNLRQVMIEKMVRPEEVLIVENDEGEIVREFVKESDTIQLYKTTRECLVFLTHLDVVDTEQIMSEKLARQVDGTEWSWANCNTLCWAIGSISGAMNEETEKRFLVTVIKDLLGLTEMKRGKDNKAVVASNIMYIVGQYPRFLKAHWKFLKTVVNKLFEFMHETHEGVQDMACDTFIKIANKCKRHFVIQQPGESEAFIDEIVRTMRKITCDLSPQQIHTFYEACGYMISAQGHKNTQERLIGELMSLPNQAWDQIIQSAHQDPTILQNAETIKVIGNIMKTNVAACSSIGPYFYPQIGRIYIDMLTMYRASSQLIDESVQRDGPIATKMPKVRGLRTIKKEILKLITTYVEKADDLEMIHQTLVPQLLEAVLLDYKRNVPDAREAEVLSVITVLINKLQGMMTEQVPAILDAIFECTLDMINKDFSEYPEHRVAFFSLLRAINQRCFPALLKLDEAHFKLVIDSCMWASKHDNRLVEGEGLNMCIELITNMADSTDQGTCDAFFRRFYTTILQDVFFVLTDSDHKAGFKYQSMLLARMFWLVGMNKISGPIYTPDQAQPGTSNRDFLQNFVANLLSNAFPNLQAAQITNFIRSLFECTEDIIKFKLILRDFLIQLKEFAGDNAELFTEDREQAAKEAKDAERERAMKVGGLLKPSELDDDEL
;
A
#
# COMPACT_ATOMS: atom_id res chain seq x y z
N MET A 1 -13.41 -42.53 24.27
CA MET A 1 -13.52 -42.19 25.70
C MET A 1 -13.23 -40.71 25.82
N SER A 2 -14.17 -39.93 26.35
CA SER A 2 -13.97 -38.50 26.58
C SER A 2 -12.95 -38.29 27.71
N MET A 3 -11.97 -37.40 27.51
CA MET A 3 -11.03 -36.99 28.56
C MET A 3 -11.77 -36.48 29.80
N THR A 4 -11.31 -36.85 30.98
CA THR A 4 -11.84 -36.28 32.23
C THR A 4 -11.36 -34.83 32.42
N ILE A 5 -12.07 -34.02 33.22
CA ILE A 5 -11.69 -32.62 33.46
C ILE A 5 -10.28 -32.48 34.05
N PRO A 6 -9.84 -33.31 35.03
CA PRO A 6 -8.47 -33.25 35.53
C PRO A 6 -7.40 -33.59 34.48
N GLU A 7 -7.69 -34.53 33.57
CA GLU A 7 -6.80 -34.86 32.45
C GLU A 7 -6.72 -33.72 31.43
N LEU A 8 -7.85 -33.05 31.17
CA LEU A 8 -7.88 -31.86 30.33
C LEU A 8 -7.08 -30.71 30.94
N ASP A 9 -7.22 -30.42 32.24
CA ASP A 9 -6.42 -29.43 32.95
C ASP A 9 -4.91 -29.74 32.87
N ALA A 10 -4.53 -30.99 33.08
CA ALA A 10 -3.13 -31.42 32.96
C ALA A 10 -2.59 -31.23 31.53
N THR A 11 -3.42 -31.51 30.51
CA THR A 11 -3.06 -31.38 29.09
C THR A 11 -2.94 -29.91 28.68
N VAL A 12 -3.87 -29.06 29.10
CA VAL A 12 -3.82 -27.61 28.85
C VAL A 12 -2.62 -26.98 29.58
N ARG A 13 -2.34 -27.39 30.82
CA ARG A 13 -1.14 -26.94 31.53
C ARG A 13 0.14 -27.38 30.82
N ALA A 14 0.21 -28.61 30.33
CA ALA A 14 1.35 -29.10 29.55
C ALA A 14 1.55 -28.33 28.23
N PHE A 15 0.48 -27.78 27.64
CA PHE A 15 0.59 -26.92 26.46
C PHE A 15 1.12 -25.51 26.76
N TYR A 16 0.63 -24.86 27.83
CA TYR A 16 1.05 -23.49 28.18
C TYR A 16 2.38 -23.43 28.95
N GLU A 17 2.67 -24.42 29.79
CA GLU A 17 3.83 -24.43 30.69
C GLU A 17 4.90 -25.46 30.30
N GLY A 18 4.55 -26.45 29.47
CA GLY A 18 5.49 -27.46 28.99
C GLY A 18 6.45 -26.95 27.91
N ARG A 19 7.46 -27.76 27.57
CA ARG A 19 8.46 -27.45 26.53
C ARG A 19 8.76 -28.67 25.67
N GLY A 20 9.13 -28.43 24.40
CA GLY A 20 9.57 -29.47 23.48
C GLY A 20 8.47 -30.49 23.16
N GLU A 21 8.77 -31.78 23.32
CA GLU A 21 7.89 -32.87 22.91
C GLU A 21 6.57 -32.92 23.70
N GLN A 22 6.62 -32.60 24.99
CA GLN A 22 5.43 -32.58 25.86
C GLN A 22 4.42 -31.51 25.41
N GLN A 23 4.91 -30.34 24.99
CA GLN A 23 4.07 -29.26 24.47
C GLN A 23 3.43 -29.64 23.12
N LYS A 24 4.20 -30.28 22.23
CA LYS A 24 3.69 -30.75 20.93
C LYS A 24 2.62 -31.83 21.08
N GLN A 25 2.84 -32.80 21.97
CA GLN A 25 1.85 -33.84 22.26
C GLN A 25 0.57 -33.24 22.85
N ALA A 26 0.72 -32.32 23.82
CA ALA A 26 -0.43 -31.59 24.36
C ALA A 26 -1.18 -30.80 23.28
N GLN A 27 -0.48 -30.10 22.39
CA GLN A 27 -1.10 -29.37 21.27
C GLN A 27 -1.91 -30.28 20.35
N ALA A 28 -1.35 -31.44 19.97
CA ALA A 28 -2.05 -32.42 19.14
C ALA A 28 -3.32 -32.95 19.83
N SER A 29 -3.24 -33.28 21.12
CA SER A 29 -4.41 -33.72 21.91
C SER A 29 -5.47 -32.62 22.05
N LEU A 30 -5.05 -31.36 22.25
CA LEU A 30 -5.99 -30.23 22.32
C LEU A 30 -6.67 -29.95 20.97
N ASN A 31 -5.97 -30.12 19.85
CA ASN A 31 -6.56 -30.00 18.52
C ASN A 31 -7.61 -31.09 18.27
N GLN A 32 -7.29 -32.35 18.61
CA GLN A 32 -8.26 -33.45 18.55
C GLN A 32 -9.49 -33.19 19.44
N PHE A 33 -9.29 -32.59 20.62
CA PHE A 33 -10.39 -32.19 21.48
C PHE A 33 -11.27 -31.12 20.83
N LYS A 34 -10.68 -30.10 20.19
CA LYS A 34 -11.42 -29.03 19.49
C LYS A 34 -12.18 -29.52 18.26
N GLU A 35 -11.61 -30.48 17.52
CA GLU A 35 -12.22 -31.07 16.32
C GLU A 35 -13.36 -32.02 16.65
N ASN A 36 -13.42 -32.56 17.88
CA ASN A 36 -14.47 -33.47 18.29
C ASN A 36 -15.85 -32.77 18.23
N PRO A 37 -16.80 -33.27 17.40
CA PRO A 37 -18.12 -32.69 17.25
C PRO A 37 -18.90 -32.57 18.56
N ASP A 38 -18.58 -33.41 19.55
CA ASP A 38 -19.29 -33.53 20.82
C ASP A 38 -18.56 -32.85 21.99
N ALA A 39 -17.39 -32.22 21.77
CA ALA A 39 -16.62 -31.57 22.84
C ALA A 39 -17.40 -30.45 23.55
N TRP A 40 -18.34 -29.80 22.84
CA TRP A 40 -19.20 -28.77 23.43
C TRP A 40 -20.12 -29.31 24.54
N LEU A 41 -20.47 -30.61 24.51
CA LEU A 41 -21.28 -31.27 25.55
C LEU A 41 -20.56 -31.37 26.90
N MET A 42 -19.25 -31.08 26.94
CA MET A 42 -18.48 -31.06 28.19
C MET A 42 -18.22 -29.64 28.70
N VAL A 43 -18.62 -28.60 27.96
CA VAL A 43 -18.26 -27.22 28.31
C VAL A 43 -18.88 -26.80 29.63
N ASP A 44 -20.08 -27.28 29.94
CA ASP A 44 -20.74 -27.06 31.23
C ASP A 44 -19.90 -27.56 32.41
N LYS A 45 -19.42 -28.81 32.33
CA LYS A 45 -18.53 -29.44 33.30
C LYS A 45 -17.16 -28.78 33.34
N VAL A 46 -16.61 -28.40 32.18
CA VAL A 46 -15.32 -27.68 32.11
C VAL A 46 -15.40 -26.36 32.86
N LEU A 47 -16.46 -25.56 32.67
CA LEU A 47 -16.55 -24.27 33.36
C LEU A 47 -16.76 -24.40 34.87
N GLN A 48 -17.48 -25.44 35.31
CA GLN A 48 -17.77 -25.71 36.73
C GLN A 48 -16.62 -26.38 37.47
N GLU A 49 -16.00 -27.41 36.91
CA GLU A 49 -15.06 -28.30 37.62
C GLU A 49 -13.58 -27.95 37.38
N ALA A 50 -13.24 -27.32 36.24
CA ALA A 50 -11.83 -27.05 35.91
C ALA A 50 -11.20 -26.05 36.89
N GLN A 51 -9.99 -26.38 37.33
CA GLN A 51 -9.21 -25.57 38.26
C GLN A 51 -8.24 -24.64 37.52
N TYR A 52 -7.89 -24.97 36.27
CA TYR A 52 -7.01 -24.13 35.46
C TYR A 52 -7.81 -23.20 34.54
N PRO A 53 -7.66 -21.86 34.64
CA PRO A 53 -8.47 -20.91 33.87
C PRO A 53 -8.41 -21.11 32.35
N GLN A 54 -7.24 -21.47 31.83
CA GLN A 54 -6.94 -21.71 30.41
C GLN A 54 -7.77 -22.87 29.85
N THR A 55 -8.14 -23.84 30.68
CA THR A 55 -9.05 -24.91 30.30
C THR A 55 -10.48 -24.40 30.14
N LYS A 56 -10.90 -23.46 30.99
CA LYS A 56 -12.18 -22.76 30.83
C LYS A 56 -12.21 -21.94 29.53
N TYR A 57 -11.11 -21.25 29.19
CA TYR A 57 -10.98 -20.55 27.90
C TYR A 57 -11.08 -21.48 26.71
N LEU A 58 -10.43 -22.65 26.77
CA LEU A 58 -10.54 -23.67 25.74
C LEU A 58 -12.00 -24.13 25.57
N GLY A 59 -12.70 -24.39 26.68
CA GLY A 59 -14.12 -24.75 26.66
C GLY A 59 -14.99 -23.67 25.99
N LEU A 60 -14.77 -22.40 26.34
CA LEU A 60 -15.47 -21.27 25.71
C LEU A 60 -15.14 -21.12 24.22
N GLN A 61 -13.89 -21.38 23.82
CA GLN A 61 -13.51 -21.36 22.40
C GLN A 61 -14.22 -22.46 21.60
N VAL A 62 -14.31 -23.67 22.17
CA VAL A 62 -15.09 -24.77 21.56
C VAL A 62 -16.56 -24.38 21.44
N LEU A 63 -17.13 -23.80 22.49
CA LEU A 63 -18.54 -23.37 22.50
C LEU A 63 -18.81 -22.29 21.44
N ASP A 64 -17.96 -21.27 21.37
CA ASP A 64 -18.03 -20.17 20.41
C ASP A 64 -18.00 -20.70 18.96
N ASN A 65 -17.09 -21.63 18.66
CA ASN A 65 -17.02 -22.28 17.35
C ASN A 65 -18.31 -23.02 17.01
N VAL A 66 -18.92 -23.73 17.97
CA VAL A 66 -20.20 -24.42 17.74
C VAL A 66 -21.34 -23.43 17.48
N ILE A 67 -21.39 -22.32 18.22
CA ILE A 67 -22.37 -21.25 18.02
C ILE A 67 -22.24 -20.63 16.62
N MET A 68 -21.01 -20.40 16.15
CA MET A 68 -20.81 -19.78 14.85
C MET A 68 -21.11 -20.73 13.68
N THR A 69 -20.80 -22.03 13.81
CA THR A 69 -20.82 -22.97 12.68
C THR A 69 -22.01 -23.93 12.64
N ARG A 70 -22.60 -24.27 13.79
CA ARG A 70 -23.59 -25.36 13.93
C ARG A 70 -24.91 -24.95 14.59
N TRP A 71 -25.05 -23.70 15.03
CA TRP A 71 -26.21 -23.25 15.81
C TRP A 71 -27.58 -23.52 15.16
N LYS A 72 -27.70 -23.36 13.84
CA LYS A 72 -28.97 -23.63 13.12
C LYS A 72 -29.34 -25.12 13.02
N VAL A 73 -28.37 -26.02 13.21
CA VAL A 73 -28.56 -27.48 13.14
C VAL A 73 -28.90 -28.06 14.50
N LEU A 74 -28.51 -27.38 15.58
CA LEU A 74 -28.78 -27.83 16.93
C LEU A 74 -30.30 -27.83 17.24
N PRO A 75 -30.81 -28.82 17.98
CA PRO A 75 -32.17 -28.80 18.51
C PRO A 75 -32.43 -27.54 19.32
N ARG A 76 -33.63 -26.97 19.19
CA ARG A 76 -34.00 -25.71 19.86
C ARG A 76 -33.86 -25.75 21.38
N ASP A 77 -34.17 -26.90 21.99
CA ASP A 77 -34.00 -27.09 23.44
C ASP A 77 -32.53 -27.02 23.87
N GLN A 78 -31.60 -27.51 23.03
CA GLN A 78 -30.16 -27.42 23.30
C GLN A 78 -29.67 -25.98 23.14
N CYS A 79 -30.13 -25.25 22.12
CA CYS A 79 -29.79 -23.82 21.97
C CYS A 79 -30.26 -23.00 23.17
N GLN A 80 -31.49 -23.24 23.65
CA GLN A 80 -32.01 -22.60 24.87
C GLN A 80 -31.22 -23.01 26.12
N GLY A 81 -30.85 -24.28 26.23
CA GLY A 81 -30.00 -24.79 27.32
C GLY A 81 -28.64 -24.08 27.38
N ILE A 82 -27.93 -23.99 26.24
CA ILE A 82 -26.64 -23.30 26.14
C ILE A 82 -26.79 -21.82 26.52
N ARG A 83 -27.80 -21.15 25.96
CA ARG A 83 -28.11 -19.75 26.27
C ARG A 83 -28.30 -19.54 27.78
N ASN A 84 -29.18 -20.32 28.40
CA ASN A 84 -29.50 -20.17 29.82
C ASN A 84 -28.28 -20.47 30.70
N PHE A 85 -27.48 -21.48 30.32
CA PHE A 85 -26.25 -21.81 31.02
C PHE A 85 -25.23 -20.67 30.99
N VAL A 86 -24.94 -20.10 29.81
CA VAL A 86 -23.99 -18.98 29.68
C VAL A 86 -24.47 -17.75 30.47
N VAL A 87 -25.77 -17.41 30.38
CA VAL A 87 -26.35 -16.29 31.14
C VAL A 87 -26.22 -16.51 32.65
N ASN A 88 -26.60 -17.69 33.15
CA ASN A 88 -26.53 -17.99 34.58
C ASN A 88 -25.09 -17.94 35.10
N PHE A 89 -24.13 -18.45 34.32
CA PHE A 89 -22.72 -18.43 34.70
C PHE A 89 -22.16 -16.98 34.75
N ILE A 90 -22.58 -16.13 33.82
CA ILE A 90 -22.25 -14.69 33.84
C ILE A 90 -22.83 -14.03 35.09
N ILE A 91 -24.10 -14.29 35.43
CA ILE A 91 -24.75 -13.73 36.63
C ILE A 91 -24.01 -14.18 37.90
N GLU A 92 -23.69 -15.47 38.03
CA GLU A 92 -22.97 -16.01 39.17
C GLU A 92 -21.60 -15.33 39.33
N SER A 93 -20.85 -15.25 38.24
CA SER A 93 -19.50 -14.67 38.20
C SER A 93 -19.47 -13.15 38.42
N SER A 94 -20.57 -12.44 38.12
CA SER A 94 -20.72 -10.98 38.28
C SER A 94 -21.60 -10.56 39.46
N SER A 95 -22.00 -11.50 40.32
CA SER A 95 -22.94 -11.25 41.43
C SER A 95 -22.39 -10.33 42.52
N THR A 96 -21.06 -10.33 42.72
CA THR A 96 -20.36 -9.56 43.76
C THR A 96 -19.13 -8.85 43.18
N GLU A 97 -18.73 -7.74 43.78
CA GLU A 97 -17.55 -6.95 43.37
C GLU A 97 -16.25 -7.77 43.41
N GLU A 98 -16.09 -8.64 44.43
CA GLU A 98 -14.91 -9.49 44.58
C GLU A 98 -14.82 -10.53 43.46
N SER A 99 -15.93 -11.20 43.14
CA SER A 99 -16.00 -12.17 42.05
C SER A 99 -15.75 -11.51 40.69
N LEU A 100 -16.37 -10.34 40.45
CA LEU A 100 -16.21 -9.59 39.21
C LEU A 100 -14.75 -9.20 38.95
N ARG A 101 -14.03 -8.79 40.00
CA ARG A 101 -12.59 -8.47 39.89
C ARG A 101 -11.73 -9.71 39.68
N LYS A 102 -12.00 -10.79 40.42
CA LYS A 102 -11.22 -12.03 40.36
C LYS A 102 -11.35 -12.73 39.00
N GLU A 103 -12.57 -12.83 38.48
CA GLU A 103 -12.89 -13.59 37.26
C GLU A 103 -12.99 -12.69 36.01
N ARG A 104 -12.52 -11.43 36.08
CA ARG A 104 -12.70 -10.42 35.01
C ARG A 104 -12.33 -10.91 33.62
N THR A 105 -11.20 -11.61 33.50
CA THR A 105 -10.72 -12.11 32.20
C THR A 105 -11.64 -13.23 31.68
N LEU A 106 -12.19 -14.08 32.55
CA LEU A 106 -13.09 -15.16 32.17
C LEU A 106 -14.46 -14.58 31.77
N LEU A 107 -14.95 -13.61 32.55
CA LEU A 107 -16.16 -12.83 32.28
C LEU A 107 -16.10 -12.16 30.90
N ASN A 108 -14.98 -11.53 30.54
CA ASN A 108 -14.84 -10.94 29.22
C ASN A 108 -15.02 -11.96 28.08
N LYS A 109 -14.48 -13.18 28.21
CA LYS A 109 -14.66 -14.22 27.19
C LYS A 109 -16.07 -14.78 27.18
N LEU A 110 -16.71 -14.93 28.34
CA LEU A 110 -18.12 -15.30 28.44
C LEU A 110 -19.03 -14.27 27.77
N ASN A 111 -18.76 -12.98 27.98
CA ASN A 111 -19.50 -11.90 27.34
C ASN A 111 -19.37 -11.97 25.80
N LEU A 112 -18.19 -12.27 25.27
CA LEU A 112 -18.01 -12.50 23.82
C LEU A 112 -18.83 -13.70 23.32
N VAL A 113 -18.82 -14.83 24.05
CA VAL A 113 -19.64 -16.00 23.69
C VAL A 113 -21.13 -15.66 23.74
N LEU A 114 -21.58 -14.88 24.72
CA LEU A 114 -22.96 -14.39 24.77
C LEU A 114 -23.28 -13.53 23.55
N VAL A 115 -22.39 -12.65 23.12
CA VAL A 115 -22.57 -11.85 21.90
C VAL A 115 -22.62 -12.73 20.65
N SER A 116 -21.82 -13.79 20.55
CA SER A 116 -21.94 -14.79 19.49
C SER A 116 -23.32 -15.47 19.46
N ILE A 117 -23.91 -15.77 20.62
CA ILE A 117 -25.29 -16.29 20.72
C ILE A 117 -26.29 -15.23 20.24
N LEU A 118 -26.13 -13.97 20.67
CA LEU A 118 -26.99 -12.86 20.25
C LEU A 118 -26.97 -12.66 18.73
N LYS A 119 -25.81 -12.79 18.08
CA LYS A 119 -25.69 -12.74 16.61
C LYS A 119 -26.54 -13.80 15.90
N GLN A 120 -26.91 -14.90 16.57
CA GLN A 120 -27.73 -15.97 15.99
C GLN A 120 -29.21 -15.90 16.41
N GLU A 121 -29.50 -15.50 17.65
CA GLU A 121 -30.85 -15.56 18.23
C GLU A 121 -31.57 -14.21 18.32
N TRP A 122 -30.85 -13.11 18.56
CA TRP A 122 -31.44 -11.78 18.63
C TRP A 122 -31.49 -11.16 17.23
N PRO A 123 -32.59 -10.47 16.84
CA PRO A 123 -33.76 -10.10 17.62
C PRO A 123 -34.91 -11.13 17.63
N HIS A 124 -34.94 -12.08 16.69
CA HIS A 124 -36.14 -12.86 16.39
C HIS A 124 -36.55 -13.87 17.48
N ASN A 125 -35.58 -14.59 18.05
CA ASN A 125 -35.82 -15.65 19.04
C ASN A 125 -35.53 -15.20 20.49
N TRP A 126 -35.06 -13.97 20.67
CA TRP A 126 -34.83 -13.38 22.00
C TRP A 126 -35.22 -11.89 22.05
N PRO A 127 -36.49 -11.54 21.76
CA PRO A 127 -36.94 -10.15 21.74
C PRO A 127 -36.94 -9.47 23.13
N THR A 128 -36.83 -10.23 24.21
CA THR A 128 -36.83 -9.71 25.59
C THR A 128 -35.45 -9.38 26.13
N PHE A 129 -34.37 -9.62 25.38
CA PHE A 129 -32.99 -9.52 25.86
C PHE A 129 -32.66 -8.15 26.48
N ILE A 130 -32.92 -7.05 25.77
CA ILE A 130 -32.61 -5.71 26.28
C ILE A 130 -33.41 -5.39 27.55
N ASN A 131 -34.68 -5.81 27.62
CA ASN A 131 -35.50 -5.64 28.81
C ASN A 131 -34.97 -6.44 30.01
N GLU A 132 -34.48 -7.67 29.78
CA GLU A 132 -33.84 -8.51 30.79
C GLU A 132 -32.52 -7.89 31.30
N ILE A 133 -31.69 -7.34 30.41
CA ILE A 133 -30.47 -6.62 30.77
C ILE A 133 -30.78 -5.41 31.65
N ILE A 134 -31.74 -4.58 31.25
CA ILE A 134 -32.10 -3.37 32.02
C ILE A 134 -32.66 -3.73 33.40
N SER A 135 -33.51 -4.76 33.49
CA SER A 135 -34.03 -5.24 34.77
C SER A 135 -32.91 -5.72 35.70
N SER A 136 -31.96 -6.50 35.17
CA SER A 136 -30.83 -7.02 35.96
C SER A 136 -29.85 -5.92 36.40
N CYS A 137 -29.64 -4.87 35.61
CA CYS A 137 -28.84 -3.71 36.01
C CYS A 137 -29.36 -3.02 37.28
N ARG A 138 -30.68 -3.06 37.52
CA ARG A 138 -31.31 -2.50 38.73
C ARG A 138 -31.19 -3.39 39.96
N SER A 139 -30.76 -4.63 39.80
CA SER A 139 -30.68 -5.61 40.89
C SER A 139 -29.35 -5.57 41.67
N SER A 140 -28.23 -5.27 40.99
CA SER A 140 -26.88 -5.28 41.57
C SER A 140 -25.93 -4.40 40.75
N LEU A 141 -25.10 -3.60 41.42
CA LEU A 141 -24.14 -2.70 40.76
C LEU A 141 -23.03 -3.46 39.99
N PRO A 142 -22.40 -4.53 40.53
CA PRO A 142 -21.50 -5.40 39.77
C PRO A 142 -22.11 -6.00 38.49
N ILE A 143 -23.37 -6.46 38.57
CA ILE A 143 -24.08 -6.99 37.39
C ILE A 143 -24.30 -5.87 36.37
N CYS A 144 -24.68 -4.68 36.84
CA CYS A 144 -24.82 -3.49 36.00
C CYS A 144 -23.51 -3.16 35.27
N GLU A 145 -22.36 -3.19 35.97
CA GLU A 145 -21.04 -2.96 35.37
C GLU A 145 -20.74 -3.96 34.24
N ASN A 146 -20.98 -5.25 34.48
CA ASN A 146 -20.76 -6.27 33.45
C ASN A 146 -21.76 -6.15 32.28
N ASN A 147 -23.00 -5.79 32.56
CA ASN A 147 -24.01 -5.56 31.53
C ASN A 147 -23.65 -4.38 30.62
N MET A 148 -23.06 -3.30 31.16
CA MET A 148 -22.50 -2.22 30.34
C MET A 148 -21.43 -2.75 29.38
N ALA A 149 -20.54 -3.64 29.85
CA ALA A 149 -19.52 -4.27 29.01
C ALA A 149 -20.13 -5.18 27.92
N ILE A 150 -21.17 -5.96 28.22
CA ILE A 150 -21.89 -6.80 27.24
C ILE A 150 -22.51 -5.91 26.15
N LEU A 151 -23.20 -4.84 26.55
CA LEU A 151 -23.82 -3.88 25.63
C LEU A 151 -22.79 -3.21 24.72
N ARG A 152 -21.60 -2.89 25.26
CA ARG A 152 -20.48 -2.36 24.47
C ARG A 152 -20.01 -3.36 23.41
N LEU A 153 -19.73 -4.61 23.80
CA LEU A 153 -19.27 -5.65 22.88
C LEU A 153 -20.30 -5.97 21.80
N LEU A 154 -21.59 -5.97 22.15
CA LEU A 154 -22.67 -6.14 21.18
C LEU A 154 -22.68 -5.01 20.13
N SER A 155 -22.46 -3.76 20.56
CA SER A 155 -22.34 -2.62 19.65
C SER A 155 -21.18 -2.78 18.68
N GLU A 156 -19.99 -3.14 19.19
CA GLU A 156 -18.78 -3.32 18.38
C GLU A 156 -18.99 -4.41 17.32
N GLU A 157 -19.57 -5.55 17.69
CA GLU A 157 -19.84 -6.66 16.76
C GLU A 157 -20.90 -6.36 15.69
N VAL A 158 -21.92 -5.56 16.02
CA VAL A 158 -23.01 -5.22 15.08
C VAL A 158 -22.63 -4.06 14.16
N PHE A 159 -21.92 -3.05 14.67
CA PHE A 159 -21.65 -1.82 13.93
C PHE A 159 -20.23 -1.74 13.35
N ASP A 160 -19.21 -2.28 14.03
CA ASP A 160 -17.80 -2.12 13.61
C ASP A 160 -17.29 -3.31 12.77
N TYR A 161 -17.69 -4.56 13.06
CA TYR A 161 -17.15 -5.78 12.41
C TYR A 161 -18.11 -6.47 11.42
N SER A 162 -19.24 -5.84 11.09
CA SER A 162 -20.34 -6.50 10.37
C SER A 162 -20.17 -6.65 8.85
N ALA A 163 -19.21 -5.97 8.24
CA ALA A 163 -19.01 -5.99 6.78
C ALA A 163 -18.35 -7.29 6.27
N ASP A 164 -17.43 -7.88 7.03
CA ASP A 164 -16.60 -9.01 6.57
C ASP A 164 -17.09 -10.38 7.09
N GLN A 165 -17.94 -10.40 8.12
CA GLN A 165 -18.35 -11.63 8.83
C GLN A 165 -19.83 -12.03 8.63
N MET A 166 -20.65 -11.16 8.05
CA MET A 166 -22.10 -11.37 7.95
C MET A 166 -22.62 -10.95 6.57
N THR A 167 -23.73 -11.56 6.15
CA THR A 167 -24.38 -11.16 4.90
C THR A 167 -24.98 -9.75 5.03
N SER A 168 -25.00 -9.01 3.93
CA SER A 168 -25.52 -7.63 3.85
C SER A 168 -26.92 -7.48 4.46
N THR A 169 -27.83 -8.43 4.18
CA THR A 169 -29.19 -8.47 4.72
C THR A 169 -29.23 -8.64 6.24
N LYS A 170 -28.39 -9.51 6.80
CA LYS A 170 -28.34 -9.78 8.26
C LYS A 170 -27.84 -8.57 9.02
N THR A 171 -26.80 -7.91 8.52
CA THR A 171 -26.26 -6.67 9.08
C THR A 171 -27.31 -5.57 9.16
N ARG A 172 -28.10 -5.38 8.10
CA ARG A 172 -29.18 -4.39 8.09
C ARG A 172 -30.26 -4.67 9.14
N GLN A 173 -30.62 -5.94 9.35
CA GLN A 173 -31.64 -6.33 10.33
C GLN A 173 -31.18 -6.06 11.78
N LEU A 174 -29.96 -6.48 12.13
CA LEU A 174 -29.41 -6.26 13.48
C LEU A 174 -29.30 -4.76 13.81
N LYS A 175 -28.86 -3.94 12.85
CA LYS A 175 -28.79 -2.49 13.01
C LYS A 175 -30.17 -1.88 13.29
N GLN A 176 -31.19 -2.26 12.52
CA GLN A 176 -32.55 -1.73 12.72
C GLN A 176 -33.11 -2.09 14.10
N SER A 177 -32.99 -3.36 14.52
CA SER A 177 -33.53 -3.79 15.80
C SER A 177 -32.83 -3.15 17.00
N MET A 178 -31.53 -2.82 16.89
CA MET A 178 -30.83 -2.12 17.97
C MET A 178 -31.32 -0.68 18.10
N CYS A 179 -31.62 -0.02 16.98
CA CYS A 179 -32.23 1.31 16.97
C CYS A 179 -33.62 1.32 17.62
N ASP A 180 -34.44 0.31 17.34
CA ASP A 180 -35.81 0.21 17.86
C ASP A 180 -35.83 0.09 19.40
N GLU A 181 -34.85 -0.60 19.99
CA GLU A 181 -34.75 -0.83 21.45
C GLU A 181 -33.86 0.19 22.18
N PHE A 182 -33.21 1.12 21.46
CA PHE A 182 -32.18 1.99 22.04
C PHE A 182 -32.68 2.94 23.14
N THR A 183 -33.93 3.41 23.05
CA THR A 183 -34.55 4.32 24.03
C THR A 183 -34.36 3.82 25.48
N SER A 184 -34.56 2.52 25.70
CA SER A 184 -34.46 1.90 27.02
C SER A 184 -33.00 1.84 27.51
N ILE A 185 -32.06 1.60 26.60
CA ILE A 185 -30.62 1.57 26.86
C ILE A 185 -30.11 2.97 27.23
N TYR A 186 -30.54 4.00 26.51
CA TYR A 186 -30.20 5.40 26.78
C TYR A 186 -30.65 5.82 28.18
N ASN A 187 -31.90 5.53 28.54
CA ASN A 187 -32.45 5.87 29.85
C ASN A 187 -31.63 5.25 30.98
N LEU A 188 -31.20 3.99 30.83
CA LEU A 188 -30.32 3.33 31.78
C LEU A 188 -28.96 4.03 31.90
N CYS A 189 -28.31 4.34 30.76
CA CYS A 189 -27.03 5.05 30.77
C CYS A 189 -27.15 6.42 31.44
N SER A 190 -28.20 7.18 31.14
CA SER A 190 -28.48 8.49 31.73
C SER A 190 -28.75 8.40 33.23
N GLU A 191 -29.50 7.40 33.68
CA GLU A 191 -29.76 7.12 35.10
C GLU A 191 -28.46 6.85 35.87
N ILE A 192 -27.59 5.98 35.32
CA ILE A 192 -26.29 5.64 35.92
C ILE A 192 -25.37 6.86 35.96
N LEU A 193 -25.21 7.59 34.85
CA LEU A 193 -24.33 8.76 34.77
C LEU A 193 -24.78 9.92 35.66
N ARG A 194 -26.04 9.95 36.12
CA ARG A 194 -26.54 10.95 37.07
C ARG A 194 -26.39 10.53 38.53
N THR A 195 -26.49 9.23 38.83
CA THR A 195 -26.67 8.75 40.21
C THR A 195 -25.52 7.90 40.74
N ALA A 196 -24.72 7.28 39.88
CA ALA A 196 -23.65 6.39 40.31
C ALA A 196 -22.47 7.17 40.91
N ASP A 197 -21.92 6.66 42.01
CA ASP A 197 -20.69 7.17 42.65
C ASP A 197 -19.50 6.19 42.49
N GLN A 198 -19.77 4.95 42.07
CA GLN A 198 -18.73 3.93 41.85
C GLN A 198 -17.96 4.21 40.55
N ALA A 199 -16.66 4.50 40.67
CA ALA A 199 -15.81 4.88 39.54
C ALA A 199 -15.73 3.80 38.43
N SER A 200 -15.71 2.51 38.78
CA SER A 200 -15.66 1.41 37.79
C SER A 200 -16.93 1.36 36.93
N LEU A 201 -18.10 1.49 37.55
CA LEU A 201 -19.38 1.55 36.87
C LEU A 201 -19.49 2.79 35.98
N ILE A 202 -19.13 3.99 36.49
CA ILE A 202 -19.13 5.22 35.69
C ILE A 202 -18.25 5.06 34.45
N LYS A 203 -17.03 4.52 34.63
CA LYS A 203 -16.10 4.28 33.52
C LYS A 203 -16.67 3.29 32.50
N ALA A 204 -17.22 2.16 32.96
CA ALA A 204 -17.85 1.18 32.08
C ALA A 204 -19.01 1.80 31.29
N THR A 205 -19.88 2.58 31.94
CA THR A 205 -21.00 3.26 31.27
C THR A 205 -20.53 4.32 30.27
N LEU A 206 -19.47 5.09 30.56
CA LEU A 206 -18.89 6.05 29.61
C LEU A 206 -18.26 5.34 28.40
N GLU A 207 -17.57 4.21 28.60
CA GLU A 207 -17.03 3.38 27.52
C GLU A 207 -18.13 2.76 26.65
N THR A 208 -19.24 2.35 27.26
CA THR A 208 -20.42 1.85 26.54
C THR A 208 -21.11 2.96 25.76
N LEU A 209 -21.30 4.14 26.38
CA LEU A 209 -21.86 5.31 25.73
C LEU A 209 -21.02 5.70 24.51
N LEU A 210 -19.69 5.71 24.63
CA LEU A 210 -18.78 6.02 23.52
C LEU A 210 -19.09 5.20 22.26
N ARG A 211 -19.34 3.89 22.40
CA ARG A 211 -19.68 3.00 21.26
C ARG A 211 -21.06 3.22 20.69
N PHE A 212 -21.95 3.85 21.44
CA PHE A 212 -23.30 4.17 21.00
C PHE A 212 -23.39 5.50 20.26
N LEU A 213 -22.54 6.48 20.59
CA LEU A 213 -22.64 7.83 20.03
C LEU A 213 -22.66 7.88 18.49
N ASN A 214 -22.04 6.91 17.83
CA ASN A 214 -21.84 6.90 16.38
C ASN A 214 -23.11 6.56 15.58
N TRP A 215 -24.13 5.98 16.21
CA TRP A 215 -25.32 5.51 15.50
C TRP A 215 -26.66 5.86 16.18
N ILE A 216 -26.63 6.47 17.37
CA ILE A 216 -27.85 6.78 18.10
C ILE A 216 -28.58 7.99 17.52
N PRO A 217 -29.92 8.06 17.65
CA PRO A 217 -30.68 9.22 17.19
C PRO A 217 -30.19 10.52 17.85
N LEU A 218 -29.91 11.54 17.03
CA LEU A 218 -29.31 12.80 17.44
C LEU A 218 -30.09 13.53 18.55
N GLY A 219 -31.41 13.34 18.62
CA GLY A 219 -32.26 13.90 19.68
C GLY A 219 -31.79 13.52 21.08
N TYR A 220 -31.33 12.29 21.30
CA TYR A 220 -30.82 11.84 22.61
C TYR A 220 -29.51 12.52 23.05
N ILE A 221 -28.77 13.09 22.09
CA ILE A 221 -27.50 13.77 22.35
C ILE A 221 -27.72 15.26 22.60
N PHE A 222 -28.46 15.91 21.70
CA PHE A 222 -28.57 17.38 21.65
C PHE A 222 -29.80 17.94 22.34
N GLU A 223 -30.89 17.17 22.43
CA GLU A 223 -32.10 17.62 23.10
C GLU A 223 -32.00 17.40 24.61
N THR A 224 -32.62 18.30 25.36
CA THR A 224 -32.70 18.16 26.81
C THR A 224 -33.95 17.34 27.15
N PRO A 225 -33.82 16.20 27.85
CA PRO A 225 -34.98 15.41 28.21
C PRO A 225 -35.91 16.19 29.17
N PRO A 226 -37.23 15.97 29.12
CA PRO A 226 -38.18 16.66 30.00
C PRO A 226 -37.84 16.40 31.48
N GLY A 227 -37.34 17.43 32.19
CA GLY A 227 -36.97 17.34 33.61
C GLY A 227 -35.56 16.84 33.92
N GLY A 228 -34.65 16.79 32.94
CA GLY A 228 -33.25 16.38 33.11
C GLY A 228 -32.22 17.42 32.64
N VAL A 229 -30.94 17.09 32.83
CA VAL A 229 -29.80 17.82 32.25
C VAL A 229 -29.46 17.16 30.92
N SER A 230 -29.03 17.92 29.92
CA SER A 230 -28.59 17.34 28.65
C SER A 230 -27.38 16.41 28.86
N LEU A 231 -27.20 15.45 27.96
CA LEU A 231 -26.07 14.53 28.02
C LEU A 231 -24.74 15.30 27.98
N ILE A 232 -24.62 16.26 27.05
CA ILE A 232 -23.43 17.11 26.88
C ILE A 232 -23.08 17.85 28.18
N GLU A 233 -24.07 18.46 28.83
CA GLU A 233 -23.81 19.21 30.06
C GLU A 233 -23.46 18.29 31.23
N THR A 234 -24.03 17.08 31.29
CA THR A 234 -23.66 16.06 32.27
C THR A 234 -22.22 15.60 32.09
N LEU A 235 -21.81 15.33 30.83
CA LEU A 235 -20.44 14.95 30.48
C LEU A 235 -19.44 16.04 30.90
N ARG A 236 -19.71 17.29 30.53
CA ARG A 236 -18.83 18.41 30.81
C ARG A 236 -18.74 18.72 32.31
N SER A 237 -19.87 18.95 32.98
CA SER A 237 -19.89 19.47 34.35
C SER A 237 -19.42 18.45 35.40
N ARG A 238 -19.71 17.16 35.21
CA ARG A 238 -19.42 16.13 36.21
C ARG A 238 -18.08 15.41 35.96
N PHE A 239 -17.71 15.19 34.70
CA PHE A 239 -16.66 14.21 34.37
C PHE A 239 -15.44 14.81 33.66
N LEU A 240 -15.55 15.93 32.95
CA LEU A 240 -14.42 16.50 32.20
C LEU A 240 -13.32 17.08 33.12
N GLU A 241 -13.71 17.78 34.19
CA GLU A 241 -12.72 18.33 35.14
C GLU A 241 -12.07 17.23 36.00
N ALA A 242 -12.80 16.14 36.27
CA ALA A 242 -12.36 15.01 37.10
C ALA A 242 -11.26 14.18 36.39
N PRO A 243 -10.02 14.11 36.93
CA PRO A 243 -8.89 13.46 36.23
C PRO A 243 -9.08 11.97 35.90
N GLU A 244 -9.92 11.25 36.64
CA GLU A 244 -10.19 9.82 36.42
C GLU A 244 -11.06 9.56 35.18
N PHE A 245 -11.96 10.49 34.86
CA PHE A 245 -12.94 10.34 33.77
C PHE A 245 -12.65 11.23 32.56
N ARG A 246 -11.80 12.26 32.74
CA ARG A 246 -11.45 13.26 31.72
C ARG A 246 -11.19 12.69 30.32
N ASN A 247 -10.34 11.66 30.20
CA ASN A 247 -9.97 11.09 28.89
C ASN A 247 -11.17 10.45 28.18
N ILE A 248 -11.94 9.62 28.89
CA ILE A 248 -13.11 8.95 28.29
C ILE A 248 -14.23 9.96 27.99
N THR A 249 -14.41 10.98 28.85
CA THR A 249 -15.37 12.05 28.62
C THR A 249 -15.01 12.88 27.39
N LEU A 250 -13.73 13.22 27.21
CA LEU A 250 -13.29 13.97 26.04
C LEU A 250 -13.42 13.14 24.76
N LYS A 251 -13.20 11.82 24.81
CA LYS A 251 -13.51 10.90 23.71
C LYS A 251 -15.00 10.94 23.35
N CYS A 252 -15.89 10.89 24.34
CA CYS A 252 -17.34 11.03 24.08
C CYS A 252 -17.69 12.38 23.42
N LEU A 253 -17.12 13.49 23.92
CA LEU A 253 -17.34 14.81 23.31
C LEU A 253 -16.75 14.90 21.89
N THR A 254 -15.67 14.16 21.61
CA THR A 254 -15.07 14.06 20.28
C THR A 254 -15.98 13.34 19.31
N GLU A 255 -16.55 12.18 19.69
CA GLU A 255 -17.53 11.49 18.85
C GLU A 255 -18.74 12.38 18.58
N ILE A 256 -19.30 13.04 19.62
CA ILE A 256 -20.42 13.98 19.46
C ILE A 256 -20.04 15.12 18.49
N GLY A 257 -18.84 15.68 18.62
CA GLY A 257 -18.33 16.74 17.75
C GLY A 257 -17.98 16.28 16.33
N SER A 258 -17.99 14.98 16.06
CA SER A 258 -17.75 14.42 14.73
C SER A 258 -19.05 14.05 13.98
N LEU A 259 -20.20 14.09 14.66
CA LEU A 259 -21.48 13.73 14.07
C LEU A 259 -21.88 14.74 12.99
N GLN A 260 -22.32 14.24 11.84
CA GLN A 260 -22.93 15.07 10.81
C GLN A 260 -24.35 15.46 11.25
N THR A 261 -24.59 16.75 11.47
CA THR A 261 -25.85 17.27 12.02
C THR A 261 -26.56 18.22 11.08
N GLU A 262 -27.90 18.25 11.17
CA GLU A 262 -28.72 19.32 10.58
C GLU A 262 -28.44 20.68 11.26
N GLN A 263 -28.80 21.77 10.57
CA GLN A 263 -28.51 23.13 11.04
C GLN A 263 -29.23 23.52 12.35
N ASN A 264 -30.30 22.81 12.71
CA ASN A 264 -31.05 23.01 13.95
C ASN A 264 -30.23 22.74 15.23
N PHE A 265 -29.17 21.95 15.16
CA PHE A 265 -28.31 21.64 16.31
C PHE A 265 -27.07 22.54 16.43
N ASN A 266 -26.89 23.50 15.50
CA ASN A 266 -25.71 24.38 15.47
C ASN A 266 -25.51 25.13 16.79
N ASP A 267 -26.57 25.69 17.38
CA ASP A 267 -26.47 26.43 18.66
C ASP A 267 -25.99 25.52 19.81
N LYS A 268 -26.38 24.24 19.80
CA LYS A 268 -25.95 23.26 20.79
C LYS A 268 -24.50 22.87 20.61
N LEU A 269 -24.04 22.71 19.37
CA LEU A 269 -22.64 22.45 19.03
C LEU A 269 -21.73 23.62 19.40
N VAL A 270 -22.16 24.86 19.10
CA VAL A 270 -21.45 26.08 19.50
C VAL A 270 -21.28 26.09 21.02
N MET A 271 -22.38 25.92 21.77
CA MET A 271 -22.35 25.93 23.23
C MET A 271 -21.44 24.81 23.79
N MET A 272 -21.53 23.60 23.24
CA MET A 272 -20.65 22.48 23.61
C MET A 272 -19.18 22.84 23.41
N PHE A 273 -18.82 23.36 22.24
CA PHE A 273 -17.44 23.71 21.91
C PHE A 273 -16.91 24.83 22.81
N THR A 274 -17.65 25.92 22.97
CA THR A 274 -17.20 27.07 23.77
C THR A 274 -17.05 26.73 25.23
N GLU A 275 -17.97 25.97 25.80
CA GLU A 275 -17.92 25.54 27.21
C GLU A 275 -16.82 24.50 27.46
N THR A 276 -16.64 23.57 26.52
CA THR A 276 -15.53 22.59 26.59
C THR A 276 -14.20 23.32 26.52
N LEU A 277 -14.00 24.21 25.55
CA LEU A 277 -12.75 24.95 25.39
C LEU A 277 -12.46 25.87 26.60
N THR A 278 -13.49 26.45 27.21
CA THR A 278 -13.38 27.21 28.47
C THR A 278 -12.98 26.33 29.65
N THR A 279 -13.42 25.07 29.68
CA THR A 279 -13.00 24.10 30.69
C THR A 279 -11.55 23.69 30.45
N ILE A 280 -11.17 23.43 29.19
CA ILE A 280 -9.79 23.10 28.81
C ILE A 280 -8.83 24.24 29.17
N SER A 281 -9.20 25.51 28.98
CA SER A 281 -8.31 26.63 29.30
C SER A 281 -8.01 26.79 30.79
N LYS A 282 -8.87 26.28 31.67
CA LYS A 282 -8.58 26.17 33.12
C LYS A 282 -7.61 25.03 33.43
N ILE A 283 -7.61 23.97 32.62
CA ILE A 283 -6.77 22.77 32.82
C ILE A 283 -5.37 23.01 32.20
N ILE A 284 -5.31 23.52 30.97
CA ILE A 284 -4.09 23.80 30.21
C ILE A 284 -4.11 25.29 29.81
N PRO A 285 -3.34 26.15 30.50
CA PRO A 285 -3.18 27.54 30.07
C PRO A 285 -2.48 27.62 28.70
N LEU A 286 -2.92 28.50 27.81
CA LEU A 286 -2.32 28.65 26.47
C LEU A 286 -0.85 29.09 26.51
N SER A 287 -0.41 29.72 27.60
CA SER A 287 0.99 30.11 27.82
C SER A 287 1.91 28.94 28.17
N LEU A 288 1.35 27.77 28.56
CA LEU A 288 2.12 26.59 28.95
C LEU A 288 2.89 26.02 27.76
N ASP A 289 4.20 25.82 27.90
CA ASP A 289 5.02 25.15 26.89
C ASP A 289 4.69 23.64 26.85
N LEU A 290 3.75 23.27 25.97
CA LEU A 290 3.32 21.90 25.79
C LEU A 290 4.44 21.00 25.25
N LYS A 291 5.37 21.52 24.45
CA LYS A 291 6.45 20.72 23.87
C LYS A 291 7.33 20.11 24.96
N SER A 292 7.85 20.94 25.87
CA SER A 292 8.69 20.45 26.97
C SER A 292 7.89 19.73 28.06
N THR A 293 6.68 20.21 28.37
CA THR A 293 5.85 19.60 29.42
C THR A 293 5.46 18.16 29.05
N TYR A 294 5.04 17.92 27.80
CA TYR A 294 4.58 16.62 27.32
C TYR A 294 5.64 15.52 27.47
N ALA A 295 6.91 15.85 27.17
CA ALA A 295 8.03 14.92 27.29
C ALA A 295 8.26 14.42 28.73
N SER A 296 7.86 15.21 29.74
CA SER A 296 7.98 14.88 31.17
C SER A 296 6.67 14.37 31.81
N SER A 297 5.60 14.27 31.02
CA SER A 297 4.25 13.92 31.52
C SER A 297 4.04 12.41 31.62
N ASN A 298 3.09 11.99 32.46
CA ASN A 298 2.69 10.58 32.54
C ASN A 298 1.81 10.19 31.33
N SER A 299 1.61 8.89 31.13
CA SER A 299 0.83 8.36 30.00
C SER A 299 -0.62 8.86 29.93
N ARG A 300 -1.27 9.10 31.08
CA ARG A 300 -2.66 9.60 31.11
C ARG A 300 -2.76 11.03 30.61
N ASP A 301 -1.80 11.88 30.99
CA ASP A 301 -1.76 13.28 30.58
C ASP A 301 -1.31 13.40 29.11
N GLN A 302 -0.42 12.53 28.64
CA GLN A 302 -0.09 12.40 27.23
C GLN A 302 -1.31 11.98 26.39
N GLU A 303 -2.07 10.99 26.86
CA GLU A 303 -3.33 10.57 26.23
C GLU A 303 -4.36 11.72 26.24
N PHE A 304 -4.39 12.54 27.30
CA PHE A 304 -5.29 13.70 27.36
C PHE A 304 -5.00 14.72 26.27
N VAL A 305 -3.71 15.05 26.04
CA VAL A 305 -3.31 15.98 24.98
C VAL A 305 -3.62 15.40 23.59
N GLN A 306 -3.42 14.09 23.39
CA GLN A 306 -3.83 13.41 22.16
C GLN A 306 -5.35 13.48 21.94
N ASN A 307 -6.15 13.22 22.98
CA ASN A 307 -7.60 13.32 22.91
C ASN A 307 -8.07 14.76 22.64
N LEU A 308 -7.35 15.77 23.14
CA LEU A 308 -7.63 17.18 22.84
C LEU A 308 -7.34 17.51 21.38
N ALA A 309 -6.25 16.99 20.81
CA ALA A 309 -5.96 17.11 19.39
C ALA A 309 -7.10 16.52 18.56
N LEU A 310 -7.52 15.28 18.85
CA LEU A 310 -8.63 14.60 18.19
C LEU A 310 -9.94 15.40 18.30
N PHE A 311 -10.28 15.90 19.50
CA PHE A 311 -11.47 16.72 19.72
C PHE A 311 -11.48 17.96 18.82
N LEU A 312 -10.41 18.75 18.84
CA LEU A 312 -10.31 20.00 18.07
C LEU A 312 -10.31 19.72 16.56
N CYS A 313 -9.50 18.78 16.10
CA CYS A 313 -9.40 18.41 14.69
C CYS A 313 -10.72 17.86 14.15
N ASN A 314 -11.39 16.96 14.87
CA ASN A 314 -12.67 16.39 14.44
C ASN A 314 -13.80 17.42 14.45
N PHE A 315 -13.87 18.24 15.51
CA PHE A 315 -14.90 19.28 15.61
C PHE A 315 -14.74 20.31 14.48
N PHE A 316 -13.53 20.83 14.26
CA PHE A 316 -13.31 21.79 13.18
C PHE A 316 -13.51 21.15 11.81
N SER A 317 -13.08 19.91 11.61
CA SER A 317 -13.27 19.24 10.31
C SER A 317 -14.73 19.16 9.87
N ASN A 318 -15.68 19.10 10.80
CA ASN A 318 -17.11 18.99 10.50
C ASN A 318 -17.88 20.31 10.68
N HIS A 319 -17.44 21.17 11.60
CA HIS A 319 -18.21 22.30 12.09
C HIS A 319 -17.41 23.62 12.16
N LEU A 320 -16.35 23.77 11.36
CA LEU A 320 -15.55 25.01 11.37
C LEU A 320 -16.38 26.26 11.05
N SER A 321 -17.29 26.16 10.07
CA SER A 321 -18.06 27.30 9.57
C SER A 321 -18.94 27.97 10.63
N ILE A 322 -19.49 27.20 11.58
CA ILE A 322 -20.33 27.76 12.66
C ILE A 322 -19.49 28.53 13.68
N ILE A 323 -18.24 28.13 13.92
CA ILE A 323 -17.30 28.85 14.81
C ILE A 323 -16.74 30.08 14.10
N GLU A 324 -16.43 30.00 12.80
CA GLU A 324 -15.98 31.11 11.97
C GLU A 324 -16.96 32.29 11.90
N ASN A 325 -18.24 32.01 12.07
CA ASN A 325 -19.32 32.98 11.98
C ASN A 325 -19.73 33.55 13.35
N LEU A 326 -19.09 33.11 14.44
CA LEU A 326 -19.33 33.68 15.75
C LEU A 326 -18.86 35.14 15.81
N PRO A 327 -19.60 36.02 16.52
CA PRO A 327 -19.18 37.39 16.73
C PRO A 327 -17.89 37.45 17.57
N ASN A 328 -17.75 36.51 18.53
CA ASN A 328 -16.52 36.35 19.30
C ASN A 328 -15.56 35.42 18.56
N ARG A 329 -14.55 36.01 17.91
CA ARG A 329 -13.49 35.28 17.19
C ARG A 329 -12.48 34.60 18.10
N ASP A 330 -12.48 34.90 19.40
CA ASP A 330 -11.49 34.36 20.32
C ASP A 330 -11.55 32.84 20.39
N TYR A 331 -12.74 32.22 20.39
CA TYR A 331 -12.85 30.76 20.44
C TYR A 331 -12.26 30.08 19.21
N LEU A 332 -12.41 30.69 18.03
CA LEU A 332 -11.77 30.22 16.80
C LEU A 332 -10.25 30.26 16.96
N LEU A 333 -9.71 31.44 17.31
CA LEU A 333 -8.27 31.65 17.42
C LEU A 333 -7.64 30.80 18.54
N HIS A 334 -8.25 30.76 19.72
CA HIS A 334 -7.73 29.97 20.85
C HIS A 334 -7.72 28.48 20.54
N GLY A 335 -8.79 27.95 19.93
CA GLY A 335 -8.81 26.54 19.51
C GLY A 335 -7.69 26.21 18.53
N HIS A 336 -7.43 27.10 17.55
CA HIS A 336 -6.34 26.93 16.61
C HIS A 336 -4.95 27.12 17.26
N PHE A 337 -4.81 28.03 18.23
CA PHE A 337 -3.55 28.18 18.95
C PHE A 337 -3.25 26.98 19.86
N TYR A 338 -4.24 26.32 20.45
CA TYR A 338 -4.01 25.01 21.08
C TYR A 338 -3.48 24.01 20.07
N LEU A 339 -4.08 23.92 18.87
CA LEU A 339 -3.57 23.04 17.82
C LEU A 339 -2.13 23.38 17.42
N ILE A 340 -1.75 24.65 17.34
CA ILE A 340 -0.36 25.06 17.07
C ILE A 340 0.58 24.56 18.17
N ARG A 341 0.22 24.75 19.45
CA ARG A 341 1.05 24.31 20.59
C ARG A 341 1.16 22.79 20.68
N ILE A 342 0.07 22.09 20.36
CA ILE A 342 0.04 20.62 20.26
C ILE A 342 0.92 20.15 19.09
N SER A 343 0.87 20.84 17.94
CA SER A 343 1.66 20.50 16.75
C SER A 343 3.18 20.68 16.96
N GLN A 344 3.59 21.44 17.99
CA GLN A 344 4.99 21.60 18.36
C GLN A 344 5.55 20.42 19.18
N ILE A 345 4.68 19.56 19.73
CA ILE A 345 5.08 18.38 20.51
C ILE A 345 5.87 17.40 19.63
N ASP A 346 6.95 16.84 20.17
CA ASP A 346 7.77 15.83 19.49
C ASP A 346 7.14 14.43 19.66
N ASP A 347 5.91 14.27 19.15
CA ASP A 347 5.18 13.01 19.07
C ASP A 347 4.61 12.82 17.66
N ARG A 348 4.96 11.71 17.02
CA ARG A 348 4.66 11.43 15.61
C ARG A 348 3.16 11.27 15.35
N GLU A 349 2.44 10.60 16.24
CA GLU A 349 1.02 10.31 16.06
C GLU A 349 0.16 11.56 16.31
N ILE A 350 0.50 12.34 17.34
CA ILE A 350 -0.15 13.64 17.58
C ILE A 350 0.07 14.59 16.40
N PHE A 351 1.29 14.67 15.88
CA PHE A 351 1.58 15.55 14.75
C PHE A 351 0.81 15.14 13.50
N LYS A 352 0.68 13.83 13.20
CA LYS A 352 -0.14 13.34 12.08
C LYS A 352 -1.61 13.78 12.20
N ILE A 353 -2.21 13.65 13.38
CA ILE A 353 -3.60 14.08 13.65
C ILE A 353 -3.76 15.57 13.33
N CYS A 354 -2.85 16.41 13.85
CA CYS A 354 -2.89 17.84 13.59
C CYS A 354 -2.63 18.18 12.12
N LEU A 355 -1.66 17.52 11.49
CA LEU A 355 -1.26 17.74 10.11
C LEU A 355 -2.39 17.43 9.13
N GLU A 356 -3.14 16.35 9.34
CA GLU A 356 -4.31 16.00 8.52
C GLU A 356 -5.33 17.15 8.52
N TYR A 357 -5.66 17.65 9.72
CA TYR A 357 -6.54 18.81 9.87
C TYR A 357 -5.96 20.07 9.23
N TRP A 358 -4.68 20.37 9.45
CA TRP A 358 -4.04 21.55 8.90
C TRP A 358 -4.06 21.55 7.38
N THR A 359 -3.75 20.43 6.75
CA THR A 359 -3.81 20.24 5.30
C THR A 359 -5.23 20.47 4.78
N LYS A 360 -6.25 19.94 5.45
CA LYS A 360 -7.65 20.18 5.11
C LYS A 360 -8.00 21.68 5.17
N LEU A 361 -7.66 22.36 6.27
CA LEU A 361 -7.93 23.78 6.46
C LEU A 361 -7.28 24.63 5.36
N VAL A 362 -5.98 24.45 5.12
CA VAL A 362 -5.25 25.28 4.14
C VAL A 362 -5.70 25.01 2.71
N CYS A 363 -6.10 23.77 2.39
CA CYS A 363 -6.73 23.45 1.11
C CYS A 363 -8.04 24.20 0.94
N GLU A 364 -8.97 24.13 1.90
CA GLU A 364 -10.26 24.81 1.78
C GLU A 364 -10.12 26.33 1.66
N LEU A 365 -9.15 26.92 2.37
CA LEU A 365 -8.83 28.35 2.25
C LEU A 365 -8.23 28.70 0.88
N TYR A 366 -7.46 27.80 0.29
CA TYR A 366 -6.90 27.96 -1.05
C TYR A 366 -7.97 27.80 -2.14
N ASP A 367 -8.87 26.83 -2.02
CA ASP A 367 -9.97 26.60 -2.96
C ASP A 367 -10.92 27.81 -3.03
N GLU A 368 -11.14 28.51 -1.91
CA GLU A 368 -11.86 29.80 -1.88
C GLU A 368 -11.16 30.84 -2.77
N MET A 369 -9.83 30.91 -2.75
CA MET A 369 -9.08 31.82 -3.62
C MET A 369 -9.16 31.41 -5.09
N GLN A 370 -9.16 30.11 -5.39
CA GLN A 370 -9.21 29.59 -6.75
C GLN A 370 -10.58 29.81 -7.43
N THR A 371 -11.66 29.83 -6.64
CA THR A 371 -13.04 29.98 -7.12
C THR A 371 -13.48 31.44 -7.32
N LEU A 372 -12.62 32.41 -7.01
CA LEU A 372 -12.92 33.82 -7.27
C LEU A 372 -13.19 34.04 -8.77
N PRO A 373 -14.25 34.80 -9.15
CA PRO A 373 -14.54 35.08 -10.55
C PRO A 373 -13.46 36.01 -11.13
N ILE A 374 -12.46 35.43 -11.79
CA ILE A 374 -11.35 36.16 -12.44
C ILE A 374 -11.81 36.82 -13.75
N THR A 375 -12.93 36.38 -14.34
CA THR A 375 -13.38 36.76 -15.70
C THR A 375 -13.98 38.16 -15.84
N ASP A 376 -14.32 38.86 -14.75
CA ASP A 376 -14.91 40.21 -14.80
C ASP A 376 -13.91 41.33 -14.45
N LEU A 377 -12.63 41.01 -14.28
CA LEU A 377 -11.61 41.96 -13.81
C LEU A 377 -10.83 42.63 -14.96
N ASN A 378 -10.61 43.93 -14.79
CA ASN A 378 -9.81 44.83 -15.62
C ASN A 378 -8.44 44.17 -15.99
N PRO A 379 -7.95 44.25 -17.25
CA PRO A 379 -6.73 43.55 -17.70
C PRO A 379 -5.46 43.80 -16.86
N LEU A 380 -5.37 44.94 -16.15
CA LEU A 380 -4.27 45.24 -15.24
C LEU A 380 -4.31 44.42 -13.92
N VAL A 381 -5.50 44.07 -13.44
CA VAL A 381 -5.68 43.24 -12.22
C VAL A 381 -5.53 41.76 -12.54
N SER A 382 -5.93 41.37 -13.76
CA SER A 382 -5.66 40.05 -14.35
C SER A 382 -4.17 39.66 -14.27
N MET A 383 -3.24 40.60 -14.47
CA MET A 383 -1.79 40.34 -14.32
C MET A 383 -1.34 40.01 -12.89
N GLY A 384 -1.98 40.55 -11.85
CA GLY A 384 -1.63 40.29 -10.44
C GLY A 384 -2.22 38.98 -9.88
N VAL A 385 -3.32 38.52 -10.49
CA VAL A 385 -4.04 37.28 -10.13
C VAL A 385 -3.68 36.12 -11.08
N SER A 386 -2.94 36.40 -12.18
CA SER A 386 -2.45 35.45 -13.19
C SER A 386 -1.62 34.29 -12.63
N GLY A 387 -1.11 34.39 -11.39
CA GLY A 387 -0.45 33.28 -10.70
C GLY A 387 -1.35 32.04 -10.57
N LEU A 388 -2.66 32.24 -10.34
CA LEU A 388 -3.63 31.16 -10.17
C LEU A 388 -3.86 30.34 -11.46
N ALA A 389 -3.60 30.90 -12.65
CA ALA A 389 -3.77 30.21 -13.93
C ALA A 389 -2.49 29.51 -14.43
N ASN A 390 -1.31 29.98 -14.00
CA ASN A 390 0.01 29.47 -14.42
C ASN A 390 0.74 28.71 -13.29
N GLY A 391 0.04 28.31 -12.24
CA GLY A 391 0.58 27.49 -11.14
C GLY A 391 1.53 28.22 -10.17
N GLY A 392 1.63 29.55 -10.18
CA GLY A 392 2.48 30.29 -9.24
C GLY A 392 1.68 31.01 -8.15
N ALA A 393 2.20 31.06 -6.92
CA ALA A 393 1.55 31.78 -5.83
C ALA A 393 1.24 33.25 -6.20
N PRO A 394 0.00 33.72 -5.97
CA PRO A 394 -0.38 35.11 -6.26
C PRO A 394 0.24 36.08 -5.25
N ASN A 395 0.37 37.35 -5.62
CA ASN A 395 0.83 38.37 -4.69
C ASN A 395 -0.27 38.64 -3.63
N PRO A 396 0.00 38.44 -2.32
CA PRO A 396 -1.02 38.56 -1.27
C PRO A 396 -1.62 39.97 -1.17
N ALA A 397 -0.87 41.02 -1.54
CA ALA A 397 -1.34 42.40 -1.51
C ALA A 397 -2.56 42.65 -2.42
N VAL A 398 -2.67 41.89 -3.52
CA VAL A 398 -3.80 42.00 -4.47
C VAL A 398 -5.09 41.45 -3.86
N LEU A 399 -4.98 40.48 -2.96
CA LEU A 399 -6.10 39.77 -2.34
C LEU A 399 -6.60 40.44 -1.06
N GLN A 400 -5.86 41.38 -0.48
CA GLN A 400 -6.23 42.05 0.79
C GLN A 400 -7.59 42.76 0.73
N ASN A 401 -8.00 43.24 -0.45
CA ASN A 401 -9.27 43.93 -0.63
C ASN A 401 -10.48 42.99 -0.74
N TYR A 402 -10.27 41.67 -0.78
CA TYR A 402 -11.35 40.67 -0.85
C TYR A 402 -11.71 40.16 0.55
N PRO A 403 -13.00 39.96 0.86
CA PRO A 403 -13.44 39.45 2.16
C PRO A 403 -13.28 37.93 2.28
N LEU A 404 -12.04 37.44 2.21
CA LEU A 404 -11.69 36.01 2.26
C LEU A 404 -11.66 35.44 3.68
N ARG A 405 -11.99 34.15 3.85
CA ARG A 405 -11.87 33.43 5.13
C ARG A 405 -10.44 33.44 5.65
N LYS A 406 -9.44 33.34 4.76
CA LYS A 406 -8.02 33.30 5.14
C LYS A 406 -7.60 34.46 6.04
N HIS A 407 -8.21 35.64 5.87
CA HIS A 407 -7.90 36.84 6.67
C HIS A 407 -8.30 36.72 8.14
N LYS A 408 -9.21 35.79 8.49
CA LYS A 408 -9.54 35.46 9.89
C LYS A 408 -8.41 34.70 10.59
N TYR A 409 -7.50 34.07 9.83
CA TYR A 409 -6.48 33.15 10.31
C TYR A 409 -5.05 33.67 10.16
N THR A 410 -4.84 34.94 9.80
CA THR A 410 -3.52 35.50 9.46
C THR A 410 -2.42 35.11 10.46
N ASP A 411 -2.64 35.35 11.75
CA ASP A 411 -1.65 35.04 12.80
C ASP A 411 -1.45 33.54 12.97
N VAL A 412 -2.54 32.75 12.87
CA VAL A 412 -2.50 31.29 12.96
C VAL A 412 -1.69 30.70 11.81
N LEU A 413 -1.93 31.15 10.57
CA LEU A 413 -1.25 30.66 9.37
C LEU A 413 0.24 31.04 9.35
N SER A 414 0.62 32.20 9.91
CA SER A 414 2.04 32.56 10.04
C SER A 414 2.76 31.67 11.05
N ASN A 415 2.15 31.40 12.22
CA ASN A 415 2.69 30.44 13.18
C ASN A 415 2.73 29.01 12.61
N LEU A 416 1.71 28.62 11.85
CA LEU A 416 1.65 27.30 11.22
C LEU A 416 2.78 27.08 10.21
N ARG A 417 3.14 28.11 9.42
CA ARG A 417 4.32 28.04 8.53
C ARG A 417 5.59 27.73 9.31
N GLN A 418 5.80 28.39 10.45
CA GLN A 418 6.96 28.12 11.30
C GLN A 418 6.96 26.67 11.80
N VAL A 419 5.83 26.16 12.29
CA VAL A 419 5.70 24.76 12.72
C VAL A 419 5.98 23.79 11.58
N MET A 420 5.41 24.01 10.39
CA MET A 420 5.61 23.13 9.23
C MET A 420 7.07 23.11 8.75
N ILE A 421 7.77 24.25 8.83
CA ILE A 421 9.20 24.32 8.52
C ILE A 421 10.02 23.57 9.57
N GLU A 422 9.73 23.76 10.86
CA GLU A 422 10.47 23.14 11.97
C GLU A 422 10.21 21.64 12.09
N LYS A 423 9.03 21.17 11.69
CA LYS A 423 8.61 19.76 11.70
C LYS A 423 8.81 19.06 10.36
N MET A 424 9.42 19.72 9.38
CA MET A 424 9.68 19.11 8.09
C MET A 424 10.54 17.87 8.27
N VAL A 425 10.06 16.73 7.78
CA VAL A 425 10.76 15.46 7.87
C VAL A 425 11.67 15.24 6.67
N ARG A 426 12.62 14.33 6.82
CA ARG A 426 13.64 14.04 5.81
C ARG A 426 13.01 13.58 4.48
N PRO A 427 13.33 14.24 3.35
CA PRO A 427 12.94 13.79 2.02
C PRO A 427 13.64 12.48 1.62
N GLU A 428 13.01 11.70 0.75
CA GLU A 428 13.56 10.42 0.27
C GLU A 428 14.85 10.55 -0.55
N GLU A 429 15.15 11.76 -1.02
CA GLU A 429 16.34 12.10 -1.78
C GLU A 429 17.58 12.33 -0.91
N VAL A 430 17.39 12.52 0.40
CA VAL A 430 18.49 12.74 1.36
C VAL A 430 18.91 11.40 1.96
N LEU A 431 20.10 10.94 1.58
CA LEU A 431 20.60 9.59 1.89
C LEU A 431 21.50 9.52 3.14
N ILE A 432 21.72 10.66 3.81
CA ILE A 432 22.53 10.73 5.02
C ILE A 432 21.67 11.04 6.24
N VAL A 433 22.07 10.50 7.39
CA VAL A 433 21.38 10.66 8.67
C VAL A 433 22.40 10.74 9.80
N GLU A 434 22.05 11.44 10.86
CA GLU A 434 22.75 11.38 12.13
C GLU A 434 22.31 10.12 12.89
N ASN A 435 23.24 9.23 13.22
CA ASN A 435 22.95 8.04 14.03
C ASN A 435 22.86 8.39 15.53
N ASP A 436 22.49 7.40 16.36
CA ASP A 436 22.39 7.59 17.82
C ASP A 436 23.71 7.99 18.51
N GLU A 437 24.84 7.79 17.83
CA GLU A 437 26.18 8.16 18.30
C GLU A 437 26.59 9.58 17.87
N GLY A 438 25.75 10.28 17.10
CA GLY A 438 26.01 11.63 16.59
C GLY A 438 26.91 11.67 15.35
N GLU A 439 27.08 10.54 14.66
CA GLU A 439 27.86 10.44 13.42
C GLU A 439 26.95 10.50 12.19
N ILE A 440 27.43 11.14 11.12
CA ILE A 440 26.73 11.16 9.84
C ILE A 440 27.02 9.86 9.10
N VAL A 441 25.97 9.11 8.81
CA VAL A 441 26.03 7.81 8.14
C VAL A 441 25.08 7.76 6.95
N ARG A 442 25.32 6.82 6.03
CA ARG A 442 24.43 6.54 4.90
C ARG A 442 23.28 5.63 5.36
N GLU A 443 22.05 5.99 4.99
CA GLU A 443 20.87 5.15 5.22
C GLU A 443 20.36 4.53 3.93
N PHE A 444 20.17 3.21 3.94
CA PHE A 444 19.70 2.43 2.78
C PHE A 444 18.20 2.13 2.83
N VAL A 445 17.57 2.27 4.00
CA VAL A 445 16.18 1.85 4.23
C VAL A 445 15.28 3.07 4.13
N LYS A 446 14.30 3.02 3.24
CA LYS A 446 13.26 4.03 3.14
C LYS A 446 12.08 3.64 4.03
N GLU A 447 11.81 4.42 5.08
CA GLU A 447 10.63 4.24 5.91
C GLU A 447 9.37 4.79 5.20
N SER A 448 8.44 3.91 4.86
CA SER A 448 7.20 4.27 4.13
C SER A 448 6.36 5.32 4.87
N ASP A 449 6.22 5.18 6.18
CA ASP A 449 5.46 6.13 7.01
C ASP A 449 6.12 7.52 7.05
N THR A 450 7.45 7.59 6.96
CA THR A 450 8.19 8.87 6.96
C THR A 450 8.04 9.57 5.61
N ILE A 451 7.99 8.80 4.52
CA ILE A 451 7.68 9.31 3.18
C ILE A 451 6.25 9.89 3.13
N GLN A 452 5.27 9.20 3.71
CA GLN A 452 3.89 9.71 3.72
C GLN A 452 3.79 10.99 4.55
N LEU A 453 4.44 11.03 5.72
CA LEU A 453 4.50 12.23 6.54
C LEU A 453 5.14 13.41 5.79
N TYR A 454 6.25 13.17 5.08
CA TYR A 454 6.90 14.17 4.22
C TYR A 454 5.95 14.71 3.16
N LYS A 455 5.22 13.83 2.46
CA LYS A 455 4.26 14.22 1.41
C LYS A 455 3.18 15.14 1.96
N THR A 456 2.57 14.78 3.09
CA THR A 456 1.50 15.59 3.69
C THR A 456 2.02 16.90 4.27
N THR A 457 3.20 16.92 4.91
CA THR A 457 3.83 18.17 5.37
C THR A 457 4.17 19.10 4.21
N ARG A 458 4.68 18.54 3.10
CA ARG A 458 4.93 19.27 1.86
C ARG A 458 3.64 19.85 1.28
N GLU A 459 2.57 19.06 1.15
CA GLU A 459 1.28 19.53 0.66
C GLU A 459 0.77 20.72 1.49
N CYS A 460 0.77 20.60 2.82
CA CYS A 460 0.39 21.68 3.72
C CYS A 460 1.23 22.95 3.50
N LEU A 461 2.56 22.79 3.43
CA LEU A 461 3.49 23.92 3.25
C LEU A 461 3.33 24.59 1.87
N VAL A 462 3.05 23.82 0.81
CA VAL A 462 2.77 24.36 -0.53
C VAL A 462 1.50 25.21 -0.51
N PHE A 463 0.42 24.75 0.10
CA PHE A 463 -0.79 25.56 0.24
C PHE A 463 -0.54 26.82 1.08
N LEU A 464 0.18 26.72 2.20
CA LEU A 464 0.58 27.88 3.00
C LEU A 464 1.39 28.89 2.20
N THR A 465 2.26 28.42 1.30
CA THR A 465 3.04 29.27 0.38
C THR A 465 2.14 30.00 -0.60
N HIS A 466 1.09 29.35 -1.12
CA HIS A 466 0.11 30.01 -2.00
C HIS A 466 -0.78 31.03 -1.27
N LEU A 467 -1.13 30.75 0.00
CA LEU A 467 -1.96 31.66 0.81
C LEU A 467 -1.23 32.96 1.16
N ASP A 468 0.09 32.89 1.34
CA ASP A 468 1.00 34.05 1.50
C ASP A 468 2.46 33.66 1.20
N VAL A 469 2.92 33.98 -0.01
CA VAL A 469 4.29 33.69 -0.45
C VAL A 469 5.32 34.61 0.21
N VAL A 470 4.92 35.83 0.58
CA VAL A 470 5.83 36.83 1.15
C VAL A 470 6.18 36.46 2.58
N ASP A 471 5.19 36.08 3.38
CA ASP A 471 5.41 35.58 4.74
C ASP A 471 6.28 34.31 4.74
N THR A 472 6.05 33.40 3.78
CA THR A 472 6.87 32.19 3.62
C THR A 472 8.32 32.51 3.26
N GLU A 473 8.56 33.38 2.26
CA GLU A 473 9.90 33.85 1.85
C GLU A 473 10.62 34.51 3.04
N GLN A 474 9.92 35.36 3.80
CA GLN A 474 10.47 36.05 4.96
C GLN A 474 10.90 35.08 6.08
N ILE A 475 10.01 34.16 6.47
CA ILE A 475 10.30 33.18 7.54
C ILE A 475 11.51 32.31 7.16
N MET A 476 11.55 31.79 5.93
CA MET A 476 12.67 30.96 5.48
C MET A 476 13.98 31.75 5.39
N SER A 477 13.93 32.99 4.90
CA SER A 477 15.11 33.85 4.78
C SER A 477 15.67 34.25 6.15
N GLU A 478 14.80 34.56 7.12
CA GLU A 478 15.21 34.89 8.48
C GLU A 478 15.84 33.68 9.18
N LYS A 479 15.22 32.50 9.07
CA LYS A 479 15.80 31.25 9.61
C LYS A 479 17.14 30.93 8.96
N LEU A 480 17.30 31.13 7.65
CA LEU A 480 18.58 30.93 6.96
C LEU A 480 19.65 31.89 7.45
N ALA A 481 19.31 33.17 7.64
CA ALA A 481 20.23 34.16 8.19
C ALA A 481 20.75 33.75 9.58
N ARG A 482 19.87 33.21 10.45
CA ARG A 482 20.23 32.69 11.78
C ARG A 482 21.09 31.42 11.75
N GLN A 483 21.05 30.64 10.65
CA GLN A 483 21.99 29.53 10.43
C GLN A 483 23.38 30.04 10.02
N VAL A 484 23.43 31.09 9.19
CA VAL A 484 24.68 31.67 8.67
C VAL A 484 25.42 32.47 9.75
N ASP A 485 24.71 33.30 10.53
CA ASP A 485 25.31 34.07 11.63
C ASP A 485 25.69 33.21 12.85
N GLY A 486 25.14 31.99 12.93
CA GLY A 486 25.44 30.99 13.94
C GLY A 486 24.58 31.05 15.20
N THR A 487 23.58 31.93 15.28
CA THR A 487 22.70 32.09 16.44
C THR A 487 21.80 30.87 16.68
N GLU A 488 21.34 30.21 15.62
CA GLU A 488 20.49 29.01 15.70
C GLU A 488 21.09 27.80 14.99
N TRP A 489 22.41 27.82 14.71
CA TRP A 489 23.08 26.74 13.98
C TRP A 489 22.97 25.39 14.68
N SER A 490 22.34 24.43 14.01
CA SER A 490 22.38 23.00 14.32
C SER A 490 22.13 22.20 13.05
N TRP A 491 22.57 20.93 13.01
CA TRP A 491 22.28 20.07 11.87
C TRP A 491 20.78 19.91 11.66
N ALA A 492 20.04 19.67 12.74
CA ALA A 492 18.59 19.55 12.72
C ALA A 492 17.92 20.79 12.11
N ASN A 493 18.25 22.00 12.59
CA ASN A 493 17.62 23.23 12.11
C ASN A 493 17.98 23.56 10.66
N CYS A 494 19.23 23.34 10.26
CA CYS A 494 19.66 23.55 8.89
C CYS A 494 18.98 22.56 7.93
N ASN A 495 18.88 21.28 8.34
CA ASN A 495 18.23 20.23 7.58
C ASN A 495 16.74 20.52 7.37
N THR A 496 15.96 20.71 8.44
CA THR A 496 14.51 20.94 8.33
C THR A 496 14.19 22.18 7.50
N LEU A 497 14.98 23.25 7.64
CA LEU A 497 14.88 24.44 6.81
C LEU A 497 15.14 24.13 5.32
N CYS A 498 16.23 23.44 4.99
CA CYS A 498 16.58 23.14 3.60
C CYS A 498 15.61 22.15 2.96
N TRP A 499 15.10 21.20 3.74
CA TRP A 499 14.03 20.30 3.32
C TRP A 499 12.75 21.07 3.03
N ALA A 500 12.37 22.02 3.88
CA ALA A 500 11.23 22.89 3.66
C ALA A 500 11.40 23.74 2.40
N ILE A 501 12.58 24.34 2.19
CA ILE A 501 12.90 25.11 0.98
C ILE A 501 12.75 24.23 -0.27
N GLY A 502 13.38 23.06 -0.33
CA GLY A 502 13.27 22.19 -1.52
C GLY A 502 11.85 21.67 -1.76
N SER A 503 11.06 21.48 -0.71
CA SER A 503 9.70 20.92 -0.81
C SER A 503 8.69 21.83 -1.51
N ILE A 504 8.90 23.16 -1.46
CA ILE A 504 8.00 24.17 -2.06
C ILE A 504 8.38 24.53 -3.51
N SER A 505 9.27 23.76 -4.13
CA SER A 505 9.64 23.96 -5.54
C SER A 505 8.40 23.95 -6.44
N GLY A 506 8.30 24.95 -7.33
CA GLY A 506 7.15 25.14 -8.22
C GLY A 506 5.97 25.89 -7.61
N ALA A 507 5.93 26.14 -6.30
CA ALA A 507 4.86 26.94 -5.67
C ALA A 507 5.04 28.44 -5.89
N MET A 508 6.27 28.91 -6.08
CA MET A 508 6.57 30.31 -6.38
C MET A 508 6.52 30.58 -7.88
N ASN A 509 6.15 31.80 -8.27
CA ASN A 509 6.38 32.26 -9.65
C ASN A 509 7.88 32.37 -9.95
N GLU A 510 8.26 32.33 -11.23
CA GLU A 510 9.66 32.25 -11.67
C GLU A 510 10.52 33.43 -11.17
N GLU A 511 9.99 34.64 -11.14
CA GLU A 511 10.72 35.83 -10.69
C GLU A 511 11.03 35.80 -9.18
N THR A 512 10.03 35.44 -8.37
CA THR A 512 10.15 35.32 -6.91
C THR A 512 11.07 34.16 -6.56
N GLU A 513 10.87 33.01 -7.20
CA GLU A 513 11.71 31.82 -7.05
C GLU A 513 13.17 32.12 -7.37
N LYS A 514 13.43 32.84 -8.47
CA LYS A 514 14.78 33.26 -8.85
C LYS A 514 15.45 34.12 -7.78
N ARG A 515 14.77 35.17 -7.29
CA ARG A 515 15.33 36.05 -6.25
C ARG A 515 15.65 35.27 -4.98
N PHE A 516 14.71 34.43 -4.56
CA PHE A 516 14.84 33.60 -3.37
C PHE A 516 16.01 32.61 -3.49
N LEU A 517 16.06 31.82 -4.57
CA LEU A 517 17.10 30.81 -4.77
C LEU A 517 18.50 31.37 -4.94
N VAL A 518 18.65 32.54 -5.57
CA VAL A 518 19.97 33.20 -5.67
C VAL A 518 20.52 33.50 -4.28
N THR A 519 19.67 33.89 -3.33
CA THR A 519 20.08 34.16 -1.95
C THR A 519 20.38 32.86 -1.22
N VAL A 520 19.46 31.89 -1.26
CA VAL A 520 19.61 30.59 -0.61
C VAL A 520 20.89 29.86 -1.03
N ILE A 521 21.13 29.73 -2.35
CA ILE A 521 22.28 29.00 -2.86
C ILE A 521 23.60 29.70 -2.49
N LYS A 522 23.65 31.04 -2.56
CA LYS A 522 24.85 31.79 -2.16
C LYS A 522 25.17 31.60 -0.68
N ASP A 523 24.16 31.72 0.17
CA ASP A 523 24.34 31.59 1.62
C ASP A 523 24.75 30.17 2.02
N LEU A 524 24.15 29.15 1.41
CA LEU A 524 24.53 27.75 1.65
C LEU A 524 25.92 27.40 1.11
N LEU A 525 26.31 27.93 -0.06
CA LEU A 525 27.68 27.77 -0.57
C LEU A 525 28.68 28.46 0.37
N GLY A 526 28.39 29.67 0.83
CA GLY A 526 29.20 30.35 1.86
C GLY A 526 29.29 29.55 3.16
N LEU A 527 28.18 28.97 3.60
CA LEU A 527 28.12 28.11 4.78
C LEU A 527 28.99 26.85 4.63
N THR A 528 29.03 26.26 3.44
CA THR A 528 29.87 25.10 3.11
C THR A 528 31.36 25.43 3.25
N GLU A 529 31.75 26.65 2.91
CA GLU A 529 33.13 27.13 3.05
C GLU A 529 33.47 27.51 4.50
N MET A 530 32.51 28.08 5.24
CA MET A 530 32.67 28.53 6.62
C MET A 530 32.76 27.36 7.61
N LYS A 531 31.88 26.35 7.46
CA LYS A 531 31.81 25.23 8.41
C LYS A 531 32.94 24.24 8.16
N ARG A 532 33.65 23.86 9.23
CA ARG A 532 34.77 22.92 9.21
C ARG A 532 34.35 21.55 9.73
N GLY A 533 35.06 20.50 9.32
CA GLY A 533 34.77 19.12 9.72
C GLY A 533 33.98 18.37 8.65
N LYS A 534 34.21 17.06 8.57
CA LYS A 534 33.62 16.17 7.55
C LYS A 534 32.09 16.16 7.66
N ASP A 535 31.58 16.01 8.87
CA ASP A 535 30.13 15.90 9.13
C ASP A 535 29.39 17.19 8.80
N ASN A 536 29.91 18.33 9.26
CA ASN A 536 29.35 19.64 8.92
C ASN A 536 29.30 19.88 7.40
N LYS A 537 30.36 19.51 6.68
CA LYS A 537 30.40 19.64 5.21
C LYS A 537 29.42 18.69 4.53
N ALA A 538 29.30 17.45 5.02
CA ALA A 538 28.36 16.47 4.50
C ALA A 538 26.91 16.97 4.64
N VAL A 539 26.54 17.51 5.80
CA VAL A 539 25.21 18.07 6.10
C VAL A 539 24.89 19.27 5.19
N VAL A 540 25.80 20.22 5.05
CA VAL A 540 25.53 21.39 4.17
C VAL A 540 25.50 20.96 2.70
N ALA A 541 26.38 20.05 2.28
CA ALA A 541 26.39 19.53 0.92
C ALA A 541 25.10 18.77 0.58
N SER A 542 24.59 17.93 1.48
CA SER A 542 23.32 17.21 1.27
C SER A 542 22.15 18.17 1.08
N ASN A 543 22.12 19.25 1.87
CA ASN A 543 21.08 20.26 1.78
C ASN A 543 21.13 21.04 0.47
N ILE A 544 22.32 21.44 0.02
CA ILE A 544 22.50 22.08 -1.30
C ILE A 544 22.07 21.14 -2.41
N MET A 545 22.56 19.89 -2.40
CA MET A 545 22.25 18.88 -3.42
C MET A 545 20.75 18.60 -3.52
N TYR A 546 20.08 18.49 -2.38
CA TYR A 546 18.63 18.34 -2.34
C TYR A 546 17.92 19.54 -2.98
N ILE A 547 18.22 20.78 -2.56
CA ILE A 547 17.59 21.99 -3.09
C ILE A 547 17.80 22.08 -4.60
N VAL A 548 19.05 22.04 -5.09
CA VAL A 548 19.32 22.21 -6.53
C VAL A 548 18.70 21.10 -7.38
N GLY A 549 18.59 19.88 -6.84
CA GLY A 549 17.88 18.77 -7.48
C GLY A 549 16.38 18.99 -7.61
N GLN A 550 15.77 19.76 -6.71
CA GLN A 550 14.34 20.10 -6.75
C GLN A 550 14.02 21.30 -7.63
N TYR A 551 15.00 22.11 -8.10
CA TYR A 551 14.73 23.33 -8.88
C TYR A 551 15.26 23.29 -10.33
N PRO A 552 14.84 22.33 -11.17
CA PRO A 552 15.32 22.25 -12.56
C PRO A 552 14.89 23.45 -13.40
N ARG A 553 13.72 24.05 -13.16
CA ARG A 553 13.24 25.27 -13.86
C ARG A 553 14.24 26.43 -13.75
N PHE A 554 14.68 26.71 -12.51
CA PHE A 554 15.72 27.71 -12.24
C PHE A 554 17.04 27.39 -12.96
N LEU A 555 17.47 26.12 -12.93
CA LEU A 555 18.72 25.71 -13.58
C LEU A 555 18.66 25.83 -15.11
N LYS A 556 17.53 25.52 -15.75
CA LYS A 556 17.30 25.73 -17.20
C LYS A 556 17.49 27.20 -17.57
N ALA A 557 16.94 28.14 -16.80
CA ALA A 557 17.03 29.57 -17.05
C ALA A 557 18.42 30.19 -16.76
N HIS A 558 19.27 29.49 -16.01
CA HIS A 558 20.52 30.04 -15.47
C HIS A 558 21.74 29.14 -15.69
N TRP A 559 22.21 29.08 -16.95
CA TRP A 559 23.36 28.25 -17.36
C TRP A 559 24.59 28.34 -16.43
N LYS A 560 25.02 29.54 -16.03
CA LYS A 560 26.18 29.72 -15.15
C LYS A 560 26.00 29.00 -13.81
N PHE A 561 24.79 29.04 -13.25
CA PHE A 561 24.46 28.31 -12.03
C PHE A 561 24.44 26.81 -12.29
N LEU A 562 23.80 26.36 -13.37
CA LEU A 562 23.79 24.94 -13.75
C LEU A 562 25.21 24.37 -13.88
N LYS A 563 26.10 25.03 -14.63
CA LYS A 563 27.51 24.59 -14.78
C LYS A 563 28.25 24.59 -13.44
N THR A 564 28.04 25.61 -12.60
CA THR A 564 28.67 25.69 -11.27
C THR A 564 28.21 24.56 -10.35
N VAL A 565 26.90 24.30 -10.30
CA VAL A 565 26.32 23.21 -9.50
C VAL A 565 26.84 21.86 -9.97
N VAL A 566 26.85 21.58 -11.27
CA VAL A 566 27.34 20.31 -11.82
C VAL A 566 28.83 20.10 -11.49
N ASN A 567 29.66 21.13 -11.64
CA ASN A 567 31.06 21.05 -11.22
C ASN A 567 31.20 20.79 -9.71
N LYS A 568 30.33 21.38 -8.89
CA LYS A 568 30.31 21.11 -7.45
C LYS A 568 29.88 19.67 -7.13
N LEU A 569 28.95 19.10 -7.89
CA LEU A 569 28.61 17.67 -7.78
C LEU A 569 29.82 16.80 -8.11
N PHE A 570 30.60 17.14 -9.13
CA PHE A 570 31.85 16.42 -9.44
C PHE A 570 32.88 16.54 -8.30
N GLU A 571 32.98 17.69 -7.64
CA GLU A 571 33.79 17.81 -6.41
C GLU A 571 33.27 16.89 -5.30
N PHE A 572 31.95 16.82 -5.08
CA PHE A 572 31.35 15.95 -4.07
C PHE A 572 31.48 14.46 -4.39
N MET A 573 31.65 14.07 -5.67
CA MET A 573 31.99 12.69 -6.05
C MET A 573 33.37 12.26 -5.54
N HIS A 574 34.26 13.21 -5.20
CA HIS A 574 35.58 12.96 -4.59
C HIS A 574 35.57 13.00 -3.06
N GLU A 575 34.42 13.22 -2.42
CA GLU A 575 34.34 13.24 -0.96
C GLU A 575 34.44 11.83 -0.36
N THR A 576 35.09 11.72 0.79
CA THR A 576 35.36 10.43 1.46
C THR A 576 34.13 9.82 2.16
N HIS A 577 32.97 10.48 2.10
CA HIS A 577 31.74 9.99 2.70
C HIS A 577 30.86 9.36 1.62
N GLU A 578 30.65 8.04 1.68
CA GLU A 578 29.92 7.31 0.64
C GLU A 578 28.52 7.89 0.37
N GLY A 579 27.77 8.24 1.43
CA GLY A 579 26.44 8.86 1.27
C GLY A 579 26.44 10.21 0.56
N VAL A 580 27.55 10.96 0.59
CA VAL A 580 27.69 12.23 -0.15
C VAL A 580 27.95 11.94 -1.62
N GLN A 581 28.79 10.94 -1.93
CA GLN A 581 29.03 10.51 -3.31
C GLN A 581 27.75 9.98 -3.98
N ASP A 582 26.96 9.17 -3.26
CA ASP A 582 25.67 8.67 -3.77
C ASP A 582 24.70 9.82 -4.04
N MET A 583 24.55 10.75 -3.08
CA MET A 583 23.71 11.93 -3.28
C MET A 583 24.19 12.80 -4.45
N ALA A 584 25.51 12.90 -4.68
CA ALA A 584 26.05 13.63 -5.81
C ALA A 584 25.70 12.97 -7.15
N CYS A 585 25.83 11.65 -7.25
CA CYS A 585 25.41 10.88 -8.43
C CYS A 585 23.90 10.95 -8.67
N ASP A 586 23.08 10.79 -7.63
CA ASP A 586 21.62 10.85 -7.70
C ASP A 586 21.10 12.25 -8.05
N THR A 587 21.76 13.29 -7.56
CA THR A 587 21.45 14.68 -7.93
C THR A 587 21.88 14.95 -9.37
N PHE A 588 23.05 14.44 -9.78
CA PHE A 588 23.55 14.61 -11.14
C PHE A 588 22.64 13.97 -12.18
N ILE A 589 22.16 12.73 -11.97
CA ILE A 589 21.23 12.07 -12.89
C ILE A 589 19.88 12.79 -12.97
N LYS A 590 19.36 13.33 -11.86
CA LYS A 590 18.12 14.13 -11.85
C LYS A 590 18.27 15.40 -12.69
N ILE A 591 19.36 16.14 -12.48
CA ILE A 591 19.66 17.34 -13.26
C ILE A 591 19.89 16.99 -14.72
N ALA A 592 20.64 15.92 -15.01
CA ALA A 592 20.91 15.46 -16.36
C ALA A 592 19.62 15.12 -17.11
N ASN A 593 18.70 14.39 -16.49
CA ASN A 593 17.42 14.03 -17.10
C ASN A 593 16.57 15.28 -17.41
N LYS A 594 16.40 16.18 -16.44
CA LYS A 594 15.54 17.36 -16.57
C LYS A 594 16.15 18.52 -17.37
N CYS A 595 17.47 18.60 -17.44
CA CYS A 595 18.20 19.67 -18.14
C CYS A 595 18.97 19.18 -19.37
N LYS A 596 18.79 17.93 -19.82
CA LYS A 596 19.55 17.24 -20.89
C LYS A 596 19.89 18.10 -22.12
N ARG A 597 18.93 18.87 -22.64
CA ARG A 597 19.12 19.74 -23.82
C ARG A 597 20.22 20.80 -23.62
N HIS A 598 20.38 21.31 -22.40
CA HIS A 598 21.37 22.35 -22.10
C HIS A 598 22.81 21.84 -22.15
N PHE A 599 23.02 20.53 -21.98
CA PHE A 599 24.34 19.91 -22.00
C PHE A 599 24.87 19.67 -23.42
N VAL A 600 23.97 19.48 -24.40
CA VAL A 600 24.33 19.14 -25.79
C VAL A 600 24.42 20.34 -26.73
N ILE A 601 23.90 21.50 -26.31
CA ILE A 601 24.02 22.76 -27.06
C ILE A 601 25.23 23.55 -26.57
N GLN A 602 25.88 24.28 -27.47
CA GLN A 602 26.91 25.24 -27.09
C GLN A 602 26.26 26.46 -26.45
N GLN A 603 26.60 26.71 -25.18
CA GLN A 603 26.01 27.78 -24.39
C GLN A 603 26.73 29.12 -24.61
N PRO A 604 26.06 30.27 -24.45
CA PRO A 604 26.68 31.57 -24.65
C PRO A 604 27.91 31.78 -23.75
N GLY A 605 29.06 32.05 -24.37
CA GLY A 605 30.33 32.25 -23.66
C GLY A 605 31.15 30.97 -23.42
N GLU A 606 30.66 29.80 -23.85
CA GLU A 606 31.40 28.53 -23.79
C GLU A 606 32.02 28.20 -25.17
N SER A 607 33.14 27.47 -25.16
CA SER A 607 33.86 27.10 -26.39
C SER A 607 33.34 25.83 -27.08
N GLU A 608 32.63 24.97 -26.34
CA GLU A 608 32.08 23.69 -26.80
C GLU A 608 30.81 23.36 -25.99
N ALA A 609 30.10 22.29 -26.36
CA ALA A 609 28.99 21.78 -25.56
C ALA A 609 29.53 21.09 -24.29
N PHE A 610 28.84 21.24 -23.17
CA PHE A 610 29.37 20.76 -21.89
C PHE A 610 29.47 19.23 -21.80
N ILE A 611 28.66 18.50 -22.58
CA ILE A 611 28.80 17.04 -22.69
C ILE A 611 30.18 16.62 -23.22
N ASP A 612 30.76 17.36 -24.17
CA ASP A 612 32.09 17.05 -24.72
C ASP A 612 33.18 17.23 -23.64
N GLU A 613 33.04 18.25 -22.79
CA GLU A 613 33.91 18.48 -21.63
C GLU A 613 33.80 17.33 -20.60
N ILE A 614 32.58 16.90 -20.29
CA ILE A 614 32.29 15.82 -19.33
C ILE A 614 32.86 14.49 -19.84
N VAL A 615 32.57 14.11 -21.08
CA VAL A 615 33.04 12.82 -21.63
C VAL A 615 34.57 12.77 -21.70
N ARG A 616 35.22 13.87 -22.09
CA ARG A 616 36.68 13.98 -22.14
C ARG A 616 37.33 13.87 -20.76
N THR A 617 36.69 14.40 -19.71
CA THR A 617 37.24 14.43 -18.34
C THR A 617 36.69 13.32 -17.43
N MET A 618 35.83 12.45 -17.96
CA MET A 618 35.10 11.42 -17.21
C MET A 618 35.98 10.56 -16.30
N ARG A 619 37.13 10.08 -16.77
CA ARG A 619 38.05 9.27 -15.96
C ARG A 619 38.53 10.00 -14.71
N LYS A 620 38.68 11.33 -14.78
CA LYS A 620 39.04 12.15 -13.63
C LYS A 620 37.86 12.31 -12.69
N ILE A 621 36.65 12.47 -13.21
CA ILE A 621 35.43 12.65 -12.41
C ILE A 621 35.07 11.37 -11.64
N THR A 622 35.19 10.20 -12.28
CA THR A 622 34.68 8.94 -11.72
C THR A 622 35.71 8.10 -10.96
N CYS A 623 36.94 8.60 -10.73
CA CYS A 623 38.03 7.78 -10.21
C CYS A 623 37.83 7.26 -8.79
N ASP A 624 37.08 7.99 -7.95
CA ASP A 624 36.81 7.64 -6.55
C ASP A 624 35.43 7.02 -6.34
N LEU A 625 34.67 6.82 -7.43
CA LEU A 625 33.31 6.29 -7.38
C LEU A 625 33.31 4.75 -7.34
N SER A 626 32.35 4.22 -6.59
CA SER A 626 32.03 2.79 -6.62
C SER A 626 31.40 2.39 -7.97
N PRO A 627 31.44 1.09 -8.34
CA PRO A 627 30.84 0.63 -9.60
C PRO A 627 29.36 1.02 -9.77
N GLN A 628 28.58 0.99 -8.70
CA GLN A 628 27.16 1.37 -8.76
C GLN A 628 26.99 2.86 -9.10
N GLN A 629 27.76 3.73 -8.46
CA GLN A 629 27.76 5.17 -8.75
C GLN A 629 28.25 5.47 -10.17
N ILE A 630 29.23 4.70 -10.68
CA ILE A 630 29.66 4.76 -12.07
C ILE A 630 28.49 4.43 -13.00
N HIS A 631 27.72 3.38 -12.74
CA HIS A 631 26.55 3.06 -13.57
C HIS A 631 25.54 4.22 -13.62
N THR A 632 25.22 4.82 -12.47
CA THR A 632 24.34 6.02 -12.39
C THR A 632 24.91 7.19 -13.18
N PHE A 633 26.22 7.41 -13.12
CA PHE A 633 26.89 8.46 -13.90
C PHE A 633 26.75 8.24 -15.41
N TYR A 634 26.95 7.00 -15.88
CA TYR A 634 26.78 6.65 -17.29
C TYR A 634 25.33 6.80 -17.76
N GLU A 635 24.36 6.47 -16.91
CA GLU A 635 22.94 6.70 -17.19
C GLU A 635 22.63 8.20 -17.32
N ALA A 636 23.18 9.04 -16.43
CA ALA A 636 23.05 10.49 -16.52
C ALA A 636 23.59 11.04 -17.85
N CYS A 637 24.79 10.61 -18.25
CA CYS A 637 25.35 10.97 -19.55
C CYS A 637 24.47 10.46 -20.72
N GLY A 638 23.88 9.28 -20.59
CA GLY A 638 22.97 8.72 -21.58
C GLY A 638 21.73 9.58 -21.83
N TYR A 639 21.13 10.17 -20.78
CA TYR A 639 20.04 11.15 -20.93
C TYR A 639 20.47 12.41 -21.68
N MET A 640 21.71 12.87 -21.50
CA MET A 640 22.24 14.01 -22.26
C MET A 640 22.37 13.64 -23.74
N ILE A 641 22.97 12.48 -24.04
CA ILE A 641 23.17 12.00 -25.41
C ILE A 641 21.84 11.75 -26.12
N SER A 642 20.81 11.26 -25.43
CA SER A 642 19.48 11.06 -26.04
C SER A 642 18.83 12.37 -26.50
N ALA A 643 19.23 13.52 -25.94
CA ALA A 643 18.78 14.84 -26.36
C ALA A 643 19.53 15.41 -27.58
N GLN A 644 20.59 14.75 -28.07
CA GLN A 644 21.32 15.19 -29.25
C GLN A 644 20.54 14.83 -30.53
N GLY A 645 20.01 15.84 -31.22
CA GLY A 645 19.21 15.65 -32.44
C GLY A 645 20.01 15.26 -33.69
N HIS A 646 21.33 15.51 -33.71
CA HIS A 646 22.18 15.15 -34.85
C HIS A 646 22.74 13.73 -34.71
N LYS A 647 22.23 12.79 -35.52
CA LYS A 647 22.60 11.36 -35.48
C LYS A 647 24.12 11.13 -35.48
N ASN A 648 24.87 11.72 -36.42
CA ASN A 648 26.33 11.53 -36.50
C ASN A 648 27.06 11.99 -35.23
N THR A 649 26.63 13.12 -34.65
CA THR A 649 27.20 13.64 -33.40
C THR A 649 26.81 12.76 -32.22
N GLN A 650 25.57 12.27 -32.19
CA GLN A 650 25.08 11.35 -31.18
C GLN A 650 25.87 10.03 -31.20
N GLU A 651 26.08 9.43 -32.37
CA GLU A 651 26.88 8.21 -32.54
C GLU A 651 28.34 8.41 -32.09
N ARG A 652 28.95 9.57 -32.42
CA ARG A 652 30.28 9.93 -31.91
C ARG A 652 30.30 9.98 -30.38
N LEU A 653 29.34 10.69 -29.77
CA LEU A 653 29.25 10.82 -28.31
C LEU A 653 29.03 9.47 -27.62
N ILE A 654 28.24 8.57 -28.21
CA ILE A 654 28.07 7.19 -27.72
C ILE A 654 29.43 6.46 -27.76
N GLY A 655 30.16 6.56 -28.87
CA GLY A 655 31.48 5.96 -29.02
C GLY A 655 32.50 6.48 -27.99
N GLU A 656 32.50 7.78 -27.72
CA GLU A 656 33.38 8.41 -26.73
C GLU A 656 32.99 8.04 -25.29
N LEU A 657 31.69 8.07 -24.95
CA LEU A 657 31.18 7.66 -23.64
C LEU A 657 31.58 6.21 -23.33
N MET A 658 31.37 5.31 -24.29
CA MET A 658 31.61 3.87 -24.13
C MET A 658 33.06 3.46 -24.37
N SER A 659 33.97 4.41 -24.62
CA SER A 659 35.38 4.13 -24.92
C SER A 659 36.10 3.30 -23.85
N LEU A 660 35.92 3.64 -22.56
CA LEU A 660 36.56 2.92 -21.44
C LEU A 660 35.98 1.49 -21.25
N PRO A 661 34.65 1.30 -21.17
CA PRO A 661 34.07 -0.04 -21.15
C PRO A 661 34.47 -0.89 -22.37
N ASN A 662 34.50 -0.29 -23.56
CA ASN A 662 34.87 -0.99 -24.79
C ASN A 662 36.33 -1.42 -24.79
N GLN A 663 37.26 -0.57 -24.33
CA GLN A 663 38.67 -0.96 -24.20
C GLN A 663 38.86 -2.12 -23.22
N ALA A 664 38.18 -2.09 -22.07
CA ALA A 664 38.23 -3.17 -21.10
C ALA A 664 37.60 -4.47 -21.66
N TRP A 665 36.49 -4.36 -22.38
CA TRP A 665 35.83 -5.46 -23.07
C TRP A 665 36.75 -6.10 -24.11
N ASP A 666 37.33 -5.30 -25.01
CA ASP A 666 38.20 -5.76 -26.09
C ASP A 666 39.43 -6.51 -25.52
N GLN A 667 40.01 -6.02 -24.41
CA GLN A 667 41.12 -6.69 -23.72
C GLN A 667 40.71 -8.05 -23.13
N ILE A 668 39.53 -8.12 -22.52
CA ILE A 668 38.98 -9.38 -21.97
C ILE A 668 38.71 -10.37 -23.11
N ILE A 669 38.10 -9.94 -24.21
CA ILE A 669 37.83 -10.79 -25.38
C ILE A 669 39.12 -11.33 -25.99
N GLN A 670 40.12 -10.47 -26.20
CA GLN A 670 41.43 -10.90 -26.71
C GLN A 670 42.09 -11.93 -25.79
N SER A 671 42.02 -11.71 -24.48
CA SER A 671 42.59 -12.63 -23.49
C SER A 671 41.81 -13.95 -23.44
N ALA A 672 40.48 -13.91 -23.52
CA ALA A 672 39.61 -15.09 -23.49
C ALA A 672 39.75 -15.96 -24.76
N HIS A 673 40.02 -15.33 -25.90
CA HIS A 673 40.35 -16.05 -27.14
C HIS A 673 41.70 -16.79 -27.04
N GLN A 674 42.66 -16.27 -26.29
CA GLN A 674 43.94 -16.94 -26.06
C GLN A 674 43.83 -18.04 -25.01
N ASP A 675 43.12 -17.76 -23.91
CA ASP A 675 42.90 -18.71 -22.83
C ASP A 675 41.48 -18.53 -22.23
N PRO A 676 40.53 -19.42 -22.56
CA PRO A 676 39.16 -19.36 -22.02
C PRO A 676 39.10 -19.52 -20.50
N THR A 677 40.15 -20.04 -19.84
CA THR A 677 40.15 -20.24 -18.38
C THR A 677 40.15 -18.93 -17.59
N ILE A 678 40.50 -17.80 -18.20
CA ILE A 678 40.41 -16.48 -17.54
C ILE A 678 38.99 -16.14 -17.11
N LEU A 679 37.97 -16.68 -17.80
CA LEU A 679 36.56 -16.47 -17.46
C LEU A 679 36.18 -17.14 -16.13
N GLN A 680 37.06 -17.99 -15.60
CA GLN A 680 36.90 -18.61 -14.29
C GLN A 680 37.45 -17.74 -13.14
N ASN A 681 38.19 -16.67 -13.45
CA ASN A 681 38.74 -15.74 -12.48
C ASN A 681 37.64 -14.82 -11.94
N ALA A 682 37.50 -14.76 -10.61
CA ALA A 682 36.51 -13.95 -9.91
C ALA A 682 36.63 -12.44 -10.23
N GLU A 683 37.85 -11.93 -10.44
CA GLU A 683 38.08 -10.53 -10.80
C GLU A 683 37.59 -10.24 -12.23
N THR A 684 37.94 -11.10 -13.19
CA THR A 684 37.47 -11.00 -14.58
C THR A 684 35.95 -11.04 -14.66
N ILE A 685 35.30 -11.95 -13.92
CA ILE A 685 33.84 -12.04 -13.82
C ILE A 685 33.24 -10.72 -13.31
N LYS A 686 33.82 -10.13 -12.26
CA LYS A 686 33.36 -8.87 -11.69
C LYS A 686 33.50 -7.72 -12.69
N VAL A 687 34.61 -7.65 -13.43
CA VAL A 687 34.83 -6.64 -14.47
C VAL A 687 33.82 -6.79 -15.60
N ILE A 688 33.60 -8.01 -16.10
CA ILE A 688 32.57 -8.28 -17.14
C ILE A 688 31.19 -7.85 -16.66
N GLY A 689 30.82 -8.21 -15.42
CA GLY A 689 29.55 -7.81 -14.83
C GLY A 689 29.37 -6.30 -14.76
N ASN A 690 30.42 -5.55 -14.39
CA ASN A 690 30.38 -4.09 -14.39
C ASN A 690 30.26 -3.51 -15.81
N ILE A 691 31.00 -4.05 -16.79
CA ILE A 691 30.89 -3.61 -18.19
C ILE A 691 29.46 -3.77 -18.69
N MET A 692 28.83 -4.92 -18.44
CA MET A 692 27.44 -5.17 -18.84
C MET A 692 26.47 -4.21 -18.15
N LYS A 693 26.61 -4.00 -16.83
CA LYS A 693 25.77 -3.05 -16.08
C LYS A 693 25.93 -1.61 -16.55
N THR A 694 27.15 -1.17 -16.88
CA THR A 694 27.39 0.13 -17.52
C THR A 694 26.67 0.24 -18.86
N ASN A 695 26.71 -0.81 -19.69
CA ASN A 695 25.97 -0.83 -20.95
C ASN A 695 24.44 -0.79 -20.73
N VAL A 696 23.92 -1.51 -19.72
CA VAL A 696 22.49 -1.49 -19.37
C VAL A 696 22.06 -0.07 -18.97
N ALA A 697 22.85 0.59 -18.12
CA ALA A 697 22.59 1.95 -17.64
C ALA A 697 22.67 3.00 -18.78
N ALA A 698 23.63 2.86 -19.70
CA ALA A 698 23.68 3.72 -20.88
C ALA A 698 22.52 3.43 -21.85
N CYS A 699 22.15 2.15 -22.03
CA CYS A 699 21.06 1.74 -22.92
C CYS A 699 19.70 2.20 -22.41
N SER A 700 19.43 2.12 -21.10
CA SER A 700 18.15 2.52 -20.49
C SER A 700 17.81 3.99 -20.76
N SER A 701 18.84 4.84 -20.75
CA SER A 701 18.75 6.30 -20.87
C SER A 701 18.92 6.83 -22.30
N ILE A 702 19.77 6.19 -23.13
CA ILE A 702 19.94 6.55 -24.54
C ILE A 702 18.74 6.06 -25.39
N GLY A 703 18.22 4.87 -25.08
CA GLY A 703 17.08 4.29 -25.78
C GLY A 703 17.42 3.76 -27.19
N PRO A 704 16.55 3.98 -28.20
CA PRO A 704 16.68 3.35 -29.53
C PRO A 704 18.02 3.60 -30.22
N TYR A 705 18.62 4.77 -29.98
CA TYR A 705 19.90 5.19 -30.58
C TYR A 705 21.12 4.43 -30.07
N PHE A 706 20.97 3.54 -29.09
CA PHE A 706 22.05 2.71 -28.56
C PHE A 706 22.53 1.60 -29.53
N TYR A 707 21.84 1.42 -30.67
CA TYR A 707 22.17 0.39 -31.67
C TYR A 707 23.67 0.30 -32.05
N PRO A 708 24.39 1.40 -32.35
CA PRO A 708 25.80 1.32 -32.76
C PRO A 708 26.70 0.69 -31.69
N GLN A 709 26.36 0.87 -30.41
CA GLN A 709 27.10 0.28 -29.30
C GLN A 709 26.75 -1.19 -29.12
N ILE A 710 25.47 -1.55 -29.01
CA ILE A 710 25.09 -2.95 -28.84
C ILE A 710 25.50 -3.78 -30.07
N GLY A 711 25.34 -3.26 -31.28
CA GLY A 711 25.77 -3.89 -32.52
C GLY A 711 27.28 -4.17 -32.59
N ARG A 712 28.11 -3.32 -31.97
CA ARG A 712 29.56 -3.54 -31.85
C ARG A 712 29.88 -4.79 -31.02
N ILE A 713 29.23 -4.94 -29.86
CA ILE A 713 29.57 -5.98 -28.87
C ILE A 713 28.70 -7.25 -28.98
N TYR A 714 27.65 -7.24 -29.81
CA TYR A 714 26.61 -8.28 -29.82
C TYR A 714 27.15 -9.70 -30.07
N ILE A 715 27.98 -9.88 -31.11
CA ILE A 715 28.52 -11.20 -31.47
C ILE A 715 29.47 -11.71 -30.39
N ASP A 716 30.31 -10.83 -29.84
CA ASP A 716 31.23 -11.17 -28.76
C ASP A 716 30.47 -11.51 -27.48
N MET A 717 29.36 -10.82 -27.18
CA MET A 717 28.48 -11.15 -26.06
C MET A 717 27.89 -12.55 -26.22
N LEU A 718 27.36 -12.91 -27.39
CA LEU A 718 26.84 -14.25 -27.63
C LEU A 718 27.94 -15.32 -27.55
N THR A 719 29.14 -15.00 -28.01
CA THR A 719 30.32 -15.89 -27.90
C THR A 719 30.71 -16.09 -26.43
N MET A 720 30.72 -15.02 -25.64
CA MET A 720 30.99 -15.08 -24.20
C MET A 720 29.91 -15.82 -23.44
N TYR A 721 28.64 -15.66 -23.82
CA TYR A 721 27.52 -16.43 -23.27
C TYR A 721 27.74 -17.94 -23.47
N ARG A 722 28.07 -18.36 -24.70
CA ARG A 722 28.35 -19.77 -25.03
C ARG A 722 29.56 -20.31 -24.27
N ALA A 723 30.67 -19.57 -24.26
CA ALA A 723 31.88 -19.95 -23.54
C ALA A 723 31.63 -20.10 -22.02
N SER A 724 30.90 -19.14 -21.43
CA SER A 724 30.52 -19.21 -20.01
C SER A 724 29.67 -20.45 -19.74
N SER A 725 28.74 -20.78 -20.64
CA SER A 725 27.89 -21.96 -20.47
C SER A 725 28.65 -23.27 -20.55
N GLN A 726 29.58 -23.40 -21.50
CA GLN A 726 30.45 -24.57 -21.60
C GLN A 726 31.26 -24.78 -20.30
N LEU A 727 31.78 -23.70 -19.70
CA LEU A 727 32.53 -23.77 -18.44
C LEU A 727 31.64 -24.17 -17.25
N ILE A 728 30.36 -23.79 -17.27
CA ILE A 728 29.36 -24.23 -16.29
C ILE A 728 29.13 -25.73 -16.45
N ASP A 729 28.88 -26.20 -17.67
CA ASP A 729 28.67 -27.62 -18.00
C ASP A 729 29.86 -28.49 -17.57
N GLU A 730 31.09 -28.08 -17.91
CA GLU A 730 32.32 -28.77 -17.50
C GLU A 730 32.45 -28.85 -15.98
N SER A 731 32.03 -27.80 -15.27
CA SER A 731 32.09 -27.77 -13.80
C SER A 731 31.01 -28.66 -13.17
N VAL A 732 29.81 -28.70 -13.75
CA VAL A 732 28.72 -29.59 -13.31
C VAL A 732 29.06 -31.05 -13.61
N GLN A 733 29.66 -31.36 -14.76
CA GLN A 733 30.10 -32.72 -15.10
C GLN A 733 31.20 -33.23 -14.16
N ARG A 734 32.12 -32.34 -13.75
CA ARG A 734 33.23 -32.70 -12.85
C ARG A 734 32.78 -32.83 -11.39
N ASP A 735 32.03 -31.86 -10.88
CA ASP A 735 31.76 -31.70 -9.45
C ASP A 735 30.29 -32.01 -9.07
N GLY A 736 29.45 -32.37 -10.05
CA GLY A 736 28.01 -32.62 -9.89
C GLY A 736 27.17 -31.35 -9.76
N PRO A 737 25.86 -31.47 -9.47
CA PRO A 737 24.95 -30.32 -9.36
C PRO A 737 25.35 -29.28 -8.31
N ILE A 738 26.10 -29.68 -7.28
CA ILE A 738 26.58 -28.76 -6.23
C ILE A 738 27.53 -27.68 -6.78
N ALA A 739 28.15 -27.91 -7.94
CA ALA A 739 28.95 -26.91 -8.65
C ALA A 739 28.18 -25.60 -8.86
N THR A 740 26.88 -25.67 -9.12
CA THR A 740 26.01 -24.50 -9.37
C THR A 740 25.92 -23.53 -8.19
N LYS A 741 26.18 -24.02 -6.98
CA LYS A 741 26.18 -23.23 -5.75
C LYS A 741 27.54 -22.63 -5.43
N MET A 742 28.60 -23.05 -6.12
CA MET A 742 29.96 -22.56 -5.91
C MET A 742 30.17 -21.16 -6.52
N PRO A 743 31.03 -20.30 -5.92
CA PRO A 743 31.23 -18.92 -6.36
C PRO A 743 31.58 -18.78 -7.84
N LYS A 744 32.39 -19.70 -8.38
CA LYS A 744 32.82 -19.71 -9.78
C LYS A 744 31.64 -19.85 -10.75
N VAL A 745 30.80 -20.87 -10.56
CA VAL A 745 29.64 -21.11 -11.44
C VAL A 745 28.59 -20.01 -11.27
N ARG A 746 28.38 -19.52 -10.03
CA ARG A 746 27.52 -18.34 -9.78
C ARG A 746 28.01 -17.10 -10.54
N GLY A 747 29.33 -16.90 -10.60
CA GLY A 747 29.94 -15.83 -11.35
C GLY A 747 29.71 -15.95 -12.86
N LEU A 748 29.94 -17.14 -13.44
CA LEU A 748 29.67 -17.42 -14.85
C LEU A 748 28.17 -17.25 -15.21
N ARG A 749 27.26 -17.69 -14.33
CA ARG A 749 25.82 -17.44 -14.48
C ARG A 749 25.47 -15.95 -14.43
N THR A 750 26.17 -15.17 -13.61
CA THR A 750 25.99 -13.71 -13.55
C THR A 750 26.35 -13.06 -14.88
N ILE A 751 27.43 -13.51 -15.55
CA ILE A 751 27.78 -13.03 -16.90
C ILE A 751 26.63 -13.29 -17.88
N LYS A 752 26.12 -14.54 -17.93
CA LYS A 752 24.98 -14.91 -18.79
C LYS A 752 23.76 -14.03 -18.51
N LYS A 753 23.42 -13.83 -17.25
CA LYS A 753 22.27 -13.02 -16.82
C LYS A 753 22.39 -11.56 -17.25
N GLU A 754 23.54 -10.92 -17.04
CA GLU A 754 23.73 -9.50 -17.38
C GLU A 754 23.78 -9.28 -18.90
N ILE A 755 24.28 -10.24 -19.68
CA ILE A 755 24.17 -10.25 -21.15
C ILE A 755 22.70 -10.25 -21.58
N LEU A 756 21.89 -11.15 -21.01
CA LEU A 756 20.46 -11.25 -21.32
C LEU A 756 19.72 -9.97 -20.95
N LYS A 757 19.98 -9.39 -19.78
CA LYS A 757 19.39 -8.11 -19.36
C LYS A 757 19.70 -6.97 -20.33
N LEU A 758 20.94 -6.85 -20.80
CA LEU A 758 21.29 -5.81 -21.78
C LEU A 758 20.49 -5.97 -23.07
N ILE A 759 20.33 -7.20 -23.55
CA ILE A 759 19.52 -7.50 -24.73
C ILE A 759 18.05 -7.16 -24.46
N THR A 760 17.50 -7.55 -23.31
CA THR A 760 16.14 -7.17 -22.87
C THR A 760 15.95 -5.66 -22.91
N THR A 761 16.82 -4.91 -22.23
CA THR A 761 16.73 -3.45 -22.13
C THR A 761 16.77 -2.79 -23.50
N TYR A 762 17.62 -3.26 -24.41
CA TYR A 762 17.68 -2.71 -25.76
C TYR A 762 16.41 -3.02 -26.57
N VAL A 763 15.92 -4.26 -26.53
CA VAL A 763 14.71 -4.67 -27.26
C VAL A 763 13.48 -3.88 -26.81
N GLU A 764 13.33 -3.62 -25.51
CA GLU A 764 12.24 -2.79 -24.98
C GLU A 764 12.25 -1.38 -25.58
N LYS A 765 13.45 -0.81 -25.73
CA LYS A 765 13.67 0.57 -26.20
C LYS A 765 13.75 0.72 -27.71
N ALA A 766 13.99 -0.35 -28.46
CA ALA A 766 14.22 -0.25 -29.90
C ALA A 766 12.93 0.03 -30.69
N ASP A 767 13.08 0.81 -31.77
CA ASP A 767 11.99 1.20 -32.67
C ASP A 767 11.97 0.39 -33.98
N ASP A 768 13.14 -0.05 -34.46
CA ASP A 768 13.28 -0.83 -35.70
C ASP A 768 13.08 -2.32 -35.44
N LEU A 769 11.81 -2.75 -35.47
CA LEU A 769 11.41 -4.13 -35.17
C LEU A 769 11.89 -5.13 -36.23
N GLU A 770 11.99 -4.71 -37.50
CA GLU A 770 12.48 -5.57 -38.58
C GLU A 770 13.95 -5.89 -38.41
N MET A 771 14.78 -4.90 -38.08
CA MET A 771 16.19 -5.10 -37.80
C MET A 771 16.39 -6.07 -36.62
N ILE A 772 15.63 -5.90 -35.53
CA ILE A 772 15.69 -6.81 -34.37
C ILE A 772 15.36 -8.25 -34.80
N HIS A 773 14.23 -8.43 -35.50
CA HIS A 773 13.77 -9.73 -35.92
C HIS A 773 14.72 -10.43 -36.91
N GLN A 774 15.32 -9.68 -37.85
CA GLN A 774 16.19 -10.26 -38.88
C GLN A 774 17.63 -10.47 -38.40
N THR A 775 18.14 -9.59 -37.51
CA THR A 775 19.56 -9.55 -37.16
C THR A 775 19.84 -10.13 -35.77
N LEU A 776 19.03 -9.78 -34.77
CA LEU A 776 19.28 -10.14 -33.38
C LEU A 776 18.62 -11.48 -33.00
N VAL A 777 17.33 -11.63 -33.28
CA VAL A 777 16.55 -12.81 -32.85
C VAL A 777 17.16 -14.15 -33.27
N PRO A 778 17.55 -14.39 -34.53
CA PRO A 778 18.02 -15.71 -34.94
C PRO A 778 19.28 -16.14 -34.19
N GLN A 779 20.24 -15.22 -34.04
CA GLN A 779 21.51 -15.48 -33.38
C GLN A 779 21.36 -15.66 -31.88
N LEU A 780 20.45 -14.89 -31.26
CA LEU A 780 20.11 -15.04 -29.86
C LEU A 780 19.51 -16.41 -29.57
N LEU A 781 18.46 -16.79 -30.30
CA LEU A 781 17.77 -18.06 -30.10
C LEU A 781 18.72 -19.24 -30.30
N GLU A 782 19.60 -19.18 -31.31
CA GLU A 782 20.65 -20.17 -31.52
C GLU A 782 21.60 -20.28 -30.32
N ALA A 783 21.96 -19.17 -29.69
CA ALA A 783 22.86 -19.16 -28.54
C ALA A 783 22.21 -19.67 -27.25
N VAL A 784 20.92 -19.39 -27.02
CA VAL A 784 20.29 -19.57 -25.69
C VAL A 784 19.36 -20.78 -25.59
N LEU A 785 18.65 -21.17 -26.66
CA LEU A 785 17.59 -22.20 -26.55
C LEU A 785 18.16 -23.59 -26.27
N LEU A 786 19.10 -24.03 -27.10
CA LEU A 786 19.69 -25.37 -26.95
C LEU A 786 20.52 -25.47 -25.66
N ASP A 787 21.18 -24.37 -25.31
CA ASP A 787 21.89 -24.20 -24.05
C ASP A 787 20.96 -24.39 -22.85
N TYR A 788 19.82 -23.70 -22.82
CA TYR A 788 18.82 -23.83 -21.77
C TYR A 788 18.29 -25.26 -21.65
N LYS A 789 17.94 -25.91 -22.79
CA LYS A 789 17.42 -27.29 -22.81
C LYS A 789 18.41 -28.29 -22.20
N ARG A 790 19.70 -28.17 -22.55
CA ARG A 790 20.76 -29.13 -22.16
C ARG A 790 21.26 -28.95 -20.73
N ASN A 791 21.23 -27.73 -20.20
CA ASN A 791 21.66 -27.45 -18.83
C ASN A 791 20.85 -28.25 -17.79
N VAL A 792 21.51 -28.60 -16.69
CA VAL A 792 20.83 -29.14 -15.50
C VAL A 792 19.89 -28.10 -14.89
N PRO A 793 18.82 -28.49 -14.17
CA PRO A 793 17.84 -27.56 -13.59
C PRO A 793 18.45 -26.34 -12.87
N ASP A 794 19.44 -26.57 -11.99
CA ASP A 794 20.11 -25.51 -11.21
C ASP A 794 21.00 -24.57 -12.04
N ALA A 795 21.31 -24.92 -13.29
CA ALA A 795 22.10 -24.11 -14.22
C ALA A 795 21.26 -23.37 -15.26
N ARG A 796 19.97 -23.69 -15.38
CA ARG A 796 19.04 -22.98 -16.28
C ARG A 796 18.74 -21.58 -15.75
N GLU A 797 18.81 -20.59 -16.62
CA GLU A 797 18.62 -19.19 -16.23
C GLU A 797 17.22 -18.70 -16.60
N ALA A 798 16.44 -18.25 -15.60
CA ALA A 798 15.07 -17.78 -15.79
C ALA A 798 15.01 -16.54 -16.72
N GLU A 799 16.07 -15.73 -16.75
CA GLU A 799 16.20 -14.56 -17.63
C GLU A 799 16.09 -14.92 -19.13
N VAL A 800 16.37 -16.18 -19.53
CA VAL A 800 16.14 -16.64 -20.91
C VAL A 800 14.64 -16.59 -21.23
N LEU A 801 13.79 -17.01 -20.30
CA LEU A 801 12.34 -16.94 -20.44
C LEU A 801 11.90 -15.47 -20.54
N SER A 802 12.41 -14.62 -19.66
CA SER A 802 12.09 -13.18 -19.63
C SER A 802 12.47 -12.46 -20.93
N VAL A 803 13.67 -12.70 -21.47
CA VAL A 803 14.12 -12.16 -22.77
C VAL A 803 13.14 -12.53 -23.89
N ILE A 804 12.72 -13.80 -23.93
CA ILE A 804 11.83 -14.30 -24.98
C ILE A 804 10.43 -13.70 -24.81
N THR A 805 9.93 -13.58 -23.58
CA THR A 805 8.67 -12.90 -23.28
C THR A 805 8.67 -11.47 -23.78
N VAL A 806 9.76 -10.72 -23.55
CA VAL A 806 9.92 -9.34 -24.03
C VAL A 806 9.97 -9.29 -25.56
N LEU A 807 10.71 -10.19 -26.20
CA LEU A 807 10.74 -10.30 -27.66
C LEU A 807 9.36 -10.58 -28.26
N ILE A 808 8.59 -11.50 -27.67
CA ILE A 808 7.24 -11.83 -28.14
C ILE A 808 6.29 -10.65 -27.93
N ASN A 809 6.37 -9.94 -26.80
CA ASN A 809 5.53 -8.77 -26.57
C ASN A 809 5.87 -7.62 -27.53
N LYS A 810 7.14 -7.41 -27.85
CA LYS A 810 7.62 -6.32 -28.70
C LYS A 810 7.40 -6.61 -30.20
N LEU A 811 7.75 -7.81 -30.66
CA LEU A 811 7.73 -8.21 -32.08
C LEU A 811 6.40 -8.87 -32.49
N GLN A 812 5.60 -9.32 -31.52
CA GLN A 812 4.26 -9.87 -31.71
C GLN A 812 4.21 -10.95 -32.81
N GLY A 813 3.32 -10.80 -33.79
CA GLY A 813 3.10 -11.78 -34.86
C GLY A 813 4.37 -12.15 -35.66
N MET A 814 5.41 -11.32 -35.65
CA MET A 814 6.70 -11.63 -36.30
C MET A 814 7.40 -12.84 -35.67
N MET A 815 7.14 -13.14 -34.40
CA MET A 815 7.74 -14.27 -33.67
C MET A 815 7.00 -15.60 -33.86
N THR A 816 5.85 -15.61 -34.54
CA THR A 816 4.93 -16.76 -34.62
C THR A 816 5.62 -18.02 -35.20
N GLU A 817 6.54 -17.85 -36.16
CA GLU A 817 7.23 -18.99 -36.78
C GLU A 817 8.36 -19.55 -35.91
N GLN A 818 8.87 -18.78 -34.94
CA GLN A 818 9.92 -19.18 -34.01
C GLN A 818 9.37 -19.82 -32.72
N VAL A 819 8.10 -19.57 -32.38
CA VAL A 819 7.45 -20.12 -31.18
C VAL A 819 7.54 -21.65 -31.06
N PRO A 820 7.35 -22.47 -32.13
CA PRO A 820 7.49 -23.92 -32.02
C PRO A 820 8.89 -24.36 -31.55
N ALA A 821 9.95 -23.73 -32.06
CA ALA A 821 11.32 -24.03 -31.65
C ALA A 821 11.60 -23.57 -30.21
N ILE A 822 11.02 -22.45 -29.80
CA ILE A 822 11.08 -21.95 -28.42
C ILE A 822 10.43 -22.96 -27.45
N LEU A 823 9.21 -23.41 -27.77
CA LEU A 823 8.48 -24.36 -26.93
C LEU A 823 9.19 -25.72 -26.85
N ASP A 824 9.72 -26.26 -27.96
CA ASP A 824 10.52 -27.50 -27.92
C ASP A 824 11.73 -27.38 -26.98
N ALA A 825 12.38 -26.21 -26.94
CA ALA A 825 13.56 -26.01 -26.10
C ALA A 825 13.26 -25.84 -24.61
N ILE A 826 12.14 -25.19 -24.29
CA ILE A 826 11.90 -24.63 -22.94
C ILE A 826 10.77 -25.34 -22.20
N PHE A 827 9.75 -25.82 -22.90
CA PHE A 827 8.46 -26.15 -22.29
C PHE A 827 8.56 -27.32 -21.30
N GLU A 828 8.84 -28.53 -21.78
CA GLU A 828 8.87 -29.73 -20.94
C GLU A 828 9.92 -29.64 -19.83
N CYS A 829 11.11 -29.16 -20.20
CA CYS A 829 12.24 -29.14 -19.28
C CYS A 829 12.03 -28.14 -18.14
N THR A 830 11.30 -27.04 -18.36
CA THR A 830 10.92 -26.08 -17.31
C THR A 830 9.72 -26.58 -16.51
N LEU A 831 8.74 -27.21 -17.16
CA LEU A 831 7.59 -27.79 -16.48
C LEU A 831 8.02 -28.84 -15.45
N ASP A 832 8.97 -29.70 -15.79
CA ASP A 832 9.56 -30.70 -14.89
C ASP A 832 10.31 -30.11 -13.68
N MET A 833 10.70 -28.83 -13.74
CA MET A 833 11.31 -28.13 -12.62
C MET A 833 10.26 -27.61 -11.65
N ILE A 834 9.10 -27.18 -12.16
CA ILE A 834 8.10 -26.45 -11.37
C ILE A 834 6.91 -27.30 -10.93
N ASN A 835 6.69 -28.47 -11.54
CA ASN A 835 5.53 -29.32 -11.29
C ASN A 835 5.66 -30.26 -10.06
N LYS A 836 6.81 -30.26 -9.37
CA LYS A 836 7.08 -31.20 -8.25
C LYS A 836 6.62 -30.71 -6.89
N ASP A 837 6.71 -29.40 -6.65
CA ASP A 837 6.29 -28.72 -5.41
C ASP A 837 5.88 -27.28 -5.73
N PHE A 838 5.46 -26.48 -4.74
CA PHE A 838 5.03 -25.08 -4.90
C PHE A 838 6.10 -24.02 -4.56
N SER A 839 7.34 -24.43 -4.26
CA SER A 839 8.35 -23.57 -3.63
C SER A 839 9.68 -23.45 -4.39
N GLU A 840 10.11 -24.49 -5.11
CA GLU A 840 11.38 -24.51 -5.82
C GLU A 840 11.30 -23.72 -7.14
N TYR A 841 12.40 -23.04 -7.51
CA TYR A 841 12.49 -22.25 -8.75
C TYR A 841 11.40 -21.16 -8.94
N PRO A 842 11.18 -20.26 -7.97
CA PRO A 842 10.14 -19.24 -8.05
C PRO A 842 10.32 -18.28 -9.24
N GLU A 843 11.57 -17.94 -9.59
CA GLU A 843 11.88 -17.09 -10.74
C GLU A 843 11.46 -17.75 -12.06
N HIS A 844 11.76 -19.05 -12.23
CA HIS A 844 11.37 -19.82 -13.41
C HIS A 844 9.85 -19.96 -13.51
N ARG A 845 9.14 -20.15 -12.39
CA ARG A 845 7.66 -20.22 -12.38
C ARG A 845 7.05 -18.96 -12.97
N VAL A 846 7.39 -17.81 -12.38
CA VAL A 846 6.83 -16.53 -12.81
C VAL A 846 7.15 -16.29 -14.29
N ALA A 847 8.42 -16.42 -14.68
CA ALA A 847 8.83 -16.16 -16.05
C ALA A 847 8.24 -17.15 -17.07
N PHE A 848 8.05 -18.43 -16.69
CA PHE A 848 7.42 -19.45 -17.54
C PHE A 848 5.96 -19.13 -17.82
N PHE A 849 5.16 -18.79 -16.80
CA PHE A 849 3.75 -18.44 -17.02
C PHE A 849 3.60 -17.10 -17.74
N SER A 850 4.45 -16.12 -17.46
CA SER A 850 4.49 -14.88 -18.24
C SER A 850 4.82 -15.13 -19.72
N LEU A 851 5.74 -16.06 -20.02
CA LEU A 851 6.06 -16.46 -21.39
C LEU A 851 4.85 -17.12 -22.09
N LEU A 852 4.21 -18.10 -21.45
CA LEU A 852 3.04 -18.78 -22.02
C LEU A 852 1.89 -17.83 -22.26
N ARG A 853 1.64 -16.91 -21.32
CA ARG A 853 0.63 -15.87 -21.48
C ARG A 853 0.97 -14.92 -22.64
N ALA A 854 2.22 -14.47 -22.77
CA ALA A 854 2.64 -13.62 -23.88
C ALA A 854 2.49 -14.33 -25.24
N ILE A 855 2.83 -15.63 -25.32
CA ILE A 855 2.58 -16.45 -26.52
C ILE A 855 1.09 -16.49 -26.84
N ASN A 856 0.23 -16.73 -25.84
CA ASN A 856 -1.22 -16.74 -26.04
C ASN A 856 -1.77 -15.39 -26.51
N GLN A 857 -1.29 -14.27 -25.96
CA GLN A 857 -1.78 -12.94 -26.34
C GLN A 857 -1.29 -12.48 -27.71
N ARG A 858 -0.04 -12.77 -28.07
CA ARG A 858 0.64 -12.13 -29.21
C ARG A 858 0.93 -13.07 -30.37
N CYS A 859 0.98 -14.38 -30.11
CA CYS A 859 1.33 -15.42 -31.06
C CYS A 859 0.36 -16.61 -31.01
N PHE A 860 -0.92 -16.38 -30.71
CA PHE A 860 -1.95 -17.42 -30.62
C PHE A 860 -1.96 -18.42 -31.80
N PRO A 861 -1.77 -18.01 -33.08
CA PRO A 861 -1.73 -18.97 -34.19
C PRO A 861 -0.64 -20.04 -34.06
N ALA A 862 0.46 -19.76 -33.34
CA ALA A 862 1.49 -20.75 -33.09
C ALA A 862 1.03 -21.84 -32.11
N LEU A 863 0.16 -21.51 -31.15
CA LEU A 863 -0.41 -22.49 -30.22
C LEU A 863 -1.33 -23.49 -30.94
N LEU A 864 -2.03 -23.04 -32.00
CA LEU A 864 -2.88 -23.91 -32.82
C LEU A 864 -2.08 -24.90 -33.69
N LYS A 865 -0.77 -24.66 -33.89
CA LYS A 865 0.13 -25.58 -34.60
C LYS A 865 0.66 -26.71 -33.69
N LEU A 866 0.43 -26.63 -32.38
CA LEU A 866 0.83 -27.69 -31.44
C LEU A 866 -0.02 -28.95 -31.65
N ASP A 867 0.58 -30.11 -31.40
CA ASP A 867 -0.21 -31.34 -31.34
C ASP A 867 -1.09 -31.37 -30.09
N GLU A 868 -2.02 -32.34 -30.05
CA GLU A 868 -2.99 -32.45 -28.97
C GLU A 868 -2.34 -32.69 -27.59
N ALA A 869 -1.22 -33.41 -27.55
CA ALA A 869 -0.53 -33.75 -26.31
C ALA A 869 0.13 -32.50 -25.69
N HIS A 870 0.87 -31.74 -26.50
CA HIS A 870 1.52 -30.50 -26.06
C HIS A 870 0.48 -29.42 -25.71
N PHE A 871 -0.58 -29.31 -26.50
CA PHE A 871 -1.65 -28.35 -26.20
C PHE A 871 -2.34 -28.67 -24.87
N LYS A 872 -2.58 -29.95 -24.55
CA LYS A 872 -3.09 -30.36 -23.25
C LYS A 872 -2.16 -29.93 -22.11
N LEU A 873 -0.84 -30.09 -22.26
CA LEU A 873 0.10 -29.66 -21.21
C LEU A 873 0.05 -28.15 -20.97
N VAL A 874 -0.22 -27.33 -21.99
CA VAL A 874 -0.41 -25.88 -21.83
C VAL A 874 -1.63 -25.59 -20.95
N ILE A 875 -2.75 -26.30 -21.16
CA ILE A 875 -3.95 -26.18 -20.32
C ILE A 875 -3.67 -26.65 -18.89
N ASP A 876 -3.03 -27.81 -18.73
CA ASP A 876 -2.72 -28.37 -17.41
C ASP A 876 -1.78 -27.42 -16.63
N SER A 877 -0.80 -26.81 -17.32
CA SER A 877 0.10 -25.81 -16.73
C SER A 877 -0.65 -24.55 -16.29
N CYS A 878 -1.60 -24.09 -17.09
CA CYS A 878 -2.45 -22.94 -16.78
C CYS A 878 -3.31 -23.19 -15.53
N MET A 879 -3.94 -24.36 -15.44
CA MET A 879 -4.75 -24.75 -14.28
C MET A 879 -3.90 -25.00 -13.04
N TRP A 880 -2.69 -25.55 -13.21
CA TRP A 880 -1.74 -25.69 -12.11
C TRP A 880 -1.31 -24.32 -11.57
N ALA A 881 -1.07 -23.32 -12.43
CA ALA A 881 -0.75 -21.96 -12.00
C ALA A 881 -1.89 -21.33 -11.20
N SER A 882 -3.15 -21.52 -11.61
CA SER A 882 -4.32 -21.02 -10.87
C SER A 882 -4.53 -21.65 -9.48
N LYS A 883 -3.83 -22.74 -9.16
CA LYS A 883 -3.88 -23.45 -7.87
C LYS A 883 -2.65 -23.16 -7.01
N HIS A 884 -1.91 -22.11 -7.31
CA HIS A 884 -0.64 -21.81 -6.65
C HIS A 884 -0.83 -20.83 -5.48
N ASP A 885 -0.15 -21.06 -4.37
CA ASP A 885 -0.13 -20.16 -3.20
C ASP A 885 0.46 -18.76 -3.50
N ASN A 886 1.22 -18.62 -4.59
CA ASN A 886 1.85 -17.36 -4.95
C ASN A 886 0.86 -16.55 -5.78
N ARG A 887 0.36 -15.46 -5.19
CA ARG A 887 -0.63 -14.54 -5.79
C ARG A 887 -0.29 -14.09 -7.22
N LEU A 888 1.00 -13.87 -7.53
CA LEU A 888 1.42 -13.46 -8.88
C LEU A 888 1.23 -14.59 -9.88
N VAL A 889 1.64 -15.81 -9.51
CA VAL A 889 1.52 -16.99 -10.39
C VAL A 889 0.05 -17.37 -10.57
N GLU A 890 -0.73 -17.33 -9.49
CA GLU A 890 -2.18 -17.55 -9.50
C GLU A 890 -2.88 -16.57 -10.47
N GLY A 891 -2.58 -15.28 -10.32
CA GLY A 891 -3.13 -14.23 -11.18
C GLY A 891 -2.74 -14.38 -12.65
N GLU A 892 -1.47 -14.69 -12.95
CA GLU A 892 -1.03 -14.91 -14.34
C GLU A 892 -1.69 -16.15 -14.96
N GLY A 893 -1.84 -17.24 -14.20
CA GLY A 893 -2.53 -18.45 -14.66
C GLY A 893 -4.01 -18.22 -14.98
N LEU A 894 -4.74 -17.59 -14.06
CA LEU A 894 -6.16 -17.28 -14.27
C LEU A 894 -6.37 -16.32 -15.46
N ASN A 895 -5.54 -15.28 -15.60
CA ASN A 895 -5.61 -14.37 -16.75
C ASN A 895 -5.29 -15.09 -18.06
N MET A 896 -4.25 -15.91 -18.09
CA MET A 896 -3.91 -16.72 -19.26
C MET A 896 -5.12 -17.59 -19.67
N CYS A 897 -5.82 -18.20 -18.72
CA CYS A 897 -7.01 -19.00 -19.01
C CYS A 897 -8.14 -18.17 -19.62
N ILE A 898 -8.44 -16.99 -19.05
CA ILE A 898 -9.47 -16.06 -19.57
C ILE A 898 -9.17 -15.66 -21.01
N GLU A 899 -7.92 -15.30 -21.28
CA GLU A 899 -7.45 -14.89 -22.60
C GLU A 899 -7.52 -16.08 -23.58
N LEU A 900 -7.14 -17.27 -23.14
CA LEU A 900 -7.14 -18.48 -23.97
C LEU A 900 -8.56 -18.90 -24.39
N ILE A 901 -9.52 -18.96 -23.46
CA ILE A 901 -10.91 -19.30 -23.81
C ILE A 901 -11.54 -18.24 -24.71
N THR A 902 -11.11 -16.98 -24.57
CA THR A 902 -11.57 -15.87 -25.41
C THR A 902 -11.00 -15.97 -26.82
N ASN A 903 -9.69 -16.22 -26.95
CA ASN A 903 -9.04 -16.46 -28.23
C ASN A 903 -9.63 -17.67 -28.95
N MET A 904 -9.91 -18.76 -28.23
CA MET A 904 -10.57 -19.94 -28.80
C MET A 904 -11.97 -19.63 -29.32
N ALA A 905 -12.77 -18.86 -28.58
CA ALA A 905 -14.13 -18.50 -29.00
C ALA A 905 -14.15 -17.51 -30.18
N ASP A 906 -13.26 -16.51 -30.18
CA ASP A 906 -13.36 -15.35 -31.08
C ASP A 906 -12.43 -15.45 -32.30
N SER A 907 -11.34 -16.23 -32.23
CA SER A 907 -10.25 -16.23 -33.23
C SER A 907 -9.97 -17.57 -33.89
N THR A 908 -10.75 -18.63 -33.62
CA THR A 908 -10.60 -19.94 -34.27
C THR A 908 -11.77 -20.29 -35.18
N ASP A 909 -11.56 -21.24 -36.09
CA ASP A 909 -12.66 -21.81 -36.87
C ASP A 909 -13.61 -22.64 -35.99
N GLN A 910 -14.86 -22.78 -36.43
CA GLN A 910 -15.91 -23.43 -35.63
C GLN A 910 -15.56 -24.88 -35.24
N GLY A 911 -14.85 -25.62 -36.10
CA GLY A 911 -14.46 -27.00 -35.83
C GLY A 911 -13.46 -27.10 -34.67
N THR A 912 -12.44 -26.24 -34.69
CA THR A 912 -11.44 -26.14 -33.62
C THR A 912 -12.05 -25.65 -32.31
N CYS A 913 -12.89 -24.61 -32.37
CA CYS A 913 -13.62 -24.07 -31.23
C CYS A 913 -14.48 -25.15 -30.53
N ASP A 914 -15.28 -25.87 -31.30
CA ASP A 914 -16.16 -26.92 -30.77
C ASP A 914 -15.38 -28.08 -30.18
N ALA A 915 -14.27 -28.48 -30.81
CA ALA A 915 -13.40 -29.53 -30.30
C ALA A 915 -12.75 -29.13 -28.95
N PHE A 916 -12.26 -27.89 -28.86
CA PHE A 916 -11.66 -27.34 -27.65
C PHE A 916 -12.66 -27.33 -26.49
N PHE A 917 -13.82 -26.71 -26.66
CA PHE A 917 -14.81 -26.60 -25.58
C PHE A 917 -15.42 -27.95 -25.20
N ARG A 918 -15.61 -28.87 -26.15
CA ARG A 918 -16.05 -30.24 -25.82
C ARG A 918 -15.07 -30.97 -24.91
N ARG A 919 -13.77 -30.72 -25.06
CA ARG A 919 -12.71 -31.40 -24.32
C ARG A 919 -12.40 -30.74 -22.98
N PHE A 920 -12.30 -29.41 -22.95
CA PHE A 920 -11.71 -28.70 -21.81
C PHE A 920 -12.72 -27.88 -20.99
N TYR A 921 -13.92 -27.57 -21.49
CA TYR A 921 -14.85 -26.67 -20.81
C TYR A 921 -15.21 -27.15 -19.40
N THR A 922 -15.61 -28.42 -19.25
CA THR A 922 -15.98 -29.00 -17.95
C THR A 922 -14.79 -29.12 -17.00
N THR A 923 -13.61 -29.41 -17.52
CA THR A 923 -12.36 -29.51 -16.73
C THR A 923 -11.97 -28.14 -16.16
N ILE A 924 -11.92 -27.11 -17.01
CA ILE A 924 -11.62 -25.73 -16.58
C ILE A 924 -12.65 -25.26 -15.56
N LEU A 925 -13.94 -25.49 -15.82
CA LEU A 925 -15.01 -25.08 -14.91
C LEU A 925 -14.86 -25.71 -13.52
N GLN A 926 -14.56 -27.01 -13.48
CA GLN A 926 -14.37 -27.75 -12.24
C GLN A 926 -13.16 -27.23 -11.46
N ASP A 927 -12.04 -26.98 -12.14
CA ASP A 927 -10.82 -26.44 -11.50
C ASP A 927 -11.05 -25.03 -10.95
N VAL A 928 -11.77 -24.18 -11.69
CA VAL A 928 -12.08 -22.81 -11.23
C VAL A 928 -13.02 -22.83 -10.03
N PHE A 929 -14.04 -23.70 -10.01
CA PHE A 929 -14.89 -23.86 -8.83
C PHE A 929 -14.12 -24.43 -7.64
N PHE A 930 -13.21 -25.39 -7.86
CA PHE A 930 -12.37 -25.94 -6.81
C PHE A 930 -11.54 -24.85 -6.13
N VAL A 931 -10.82 -24.04 -6.92
CA VAL A 931 -10.00 -22.92 -6.42
C VAL A 931 -10.89 -21.85 -5.76
N LEU A 932 -12.03 -21.51 -6.35
CA LEU A 932 -12.96 -20.50 -5.80
C LEU A 932 -13.50 -20.90 -4.42
N THR A 933 -13.73 -22.20 -4.20
CA THR A 933 -14.26 -22.72 -2.94
C THR A 933 -13.18 -23.16 -1.96
N ASP A 934 -11.91 -22.96 -2.29
CA ASP A 934 -10.79 -23.19 -1.38
C ASP A 934 -10.52 -21.93 -0.56
N SER A 935 -10.34 -22.08 0.75
CA SER A 935 -10.02 -20.96 1.65
C SER A 935 -8.65 -20.35 1.39
N ASP A 936 -7.73 -21.09 0.76
CA ASP A 936 -6.33 -20.68 0.56
C ASP A 936 -6.16 -19.81 -0.70
N HIS A 937 -7.13 -19.82 -1.63
CA HIS A 937 -7.07 -19.11 -2.91
C HIS A 937 -8.00 -17.89 -3.00
N LYS A 938 -8.31 -17.27 -1.86
CA LYS A 938 -9.17 -16.07 -1.79
C LYS A 938 -8.59 -14.88 -2.57
N ALA A 939 -7.27 -14.77 -2.68
CA ALA A 939 -6.59 -13.71 -3.41
C ALA A 939 -6.93 -13.67 -4.91
N GLY A 940 -7.19 -14.82 -5.53
CA GLY A 940 -7.55 -14.92 -6.95
C GLY A 940 -9.01 -14.61 -7.29
N PHE A 941 -9.86 -14.28 -6.30
CA PHE A 941 -11.32 -14.12 -6.48
C PHE A 941 -11.69 -13.19 -7.64
N LYS A 942 -10.93 -12.11 -7.86
CA LYS A 942 -11.07 -11.20 -9.01
C LYS A 942 -11.04 -11.94 -10.34
N TYR A 943 -10.01 -12.74 -10.59
CA TYR A 943 -9.83 -13.42 -11.87
C TYR A 943 -10.70 -14.68 -11.97
N GLN A 944 -10.91 -15.40 -10.86
CA GLN A 944 -11.83 -16.54 -10.79
C GLN A 944 -13.26 -16.12 -11.18
N SER A 945 -13.76 -15.00 -10.63
CA SER A 945 -15.09 -14.47 -10.95
C SER A 945 -15.21 -14.00 -12.40
N MET A 946 -14.17 -13.34 -12.95
CA MET A 946 -14.13 -12.96 -14.36
C MET A 946 -14.13 -14.16 -15.30
N LEU A 947 -13.36 -15.21 -14.97
CA LEU A 947 -13.32 -16.44 -15.74
C LEU A 947 -14.67 -17.16 -15.74
N LEU A 948 -15.30 -17.31 -14.57
CA LEU A 948 -16.65 -17.89 -14.48
C LEU A 948 -17.67 -17.05 -15.25
N ALA A 949 -17.68 -15.72 -15.10
CA ALA A 949 -18.58 -14.85 -15.83
C ALA A 949 -18.42 -15.04 -17.34
N ARG A 950 -17.19 -15.10 -17.85
CA ARG A 950 -16.90 -15.33 -19.27
C ARG A 950 -17.39 -16.71 -19.74
N MET A 951 -17.14 -17.77 -19.00
CA MET A 951 -17.61 -19.12 -19.35
C MET A 951 -19.15 -19.19 -19.40
N PHE A 952 -19.84 -18.68 -18.37
CA PHE A 952 -21.30 -18.62 -18.34
C PHE A 952 -21.87 -17.73 -19.45
N TRP A 953 -21.20 -16.62 -19.79
CA TRP A 953 -21.59 -15.74 -20.89
C TRP A 953 -21.50 -16.44 -22.25
N LEU A 954 -20.40 -17.17 -22.51
CA LEU A 954 -20.20 -17.90 -23.76
C LEU A 954 -21.33 -18.91 -24.03
N VAL A 955 -21.79 -19.61 -22.98
CA VAL A 955 -22.93 -20.53 -23.05
C VAL A 955 -24.26 -19.77 -23.10
N GLY A 956 -24.44 -18.75 -22.25
CA GLY A 956 -25.69 -17.99 -22.13
C GLY A 956 -26.07 -17.22 -23.41
N MET A 957 -25.07 -16.71 -24.14
CA MET A 957 -25.24 -16.00 -25.41
C MET A 957 -25.14 -16.91 -26.64
N ASN A 958 -25.09 -18.24 -26.46
CA ASN A 958 -24.94 -19.23 -27.54
C ASN A 958 -23.74 -18.95 -28.46
N LYS A 959 -22.61 -18.49 -27.89
CA LYS A 959 -21.36 -18.29 -28.65
C LYS A 959 -20.66 -19.60 -28.97
N ILE A 960 -20.90 -20.64 -28.18
CA ILE A 960 -20.43 -22.00 -28.43
C ILE A 960 -21.56 -22.77 -29.13
N SER A 961 -21.36 -23.11 -30.40
CA SER A 961 -22.40 -23.77 -31.21
C SER A 961 -22.39 -25.29 -31.07
N GLY A 962 -21.21 -25.91 -30.89
CA GLY A 962 -21.08 -27.33 -30.60
C GLY A 962 -21.40 -27.70 -29.14
N PRO A 963 -21.63 -29.00 -28.84
CA PRO A 963 -21.85 -29.47 -27.48
C PRO A 963 -20.57 -29.33 -26.63
N ILE A 964 -20.68 -28.70 -25.46
CA ILE A 964 -19.60 -28.56 -24.46
C ILE A 964 -19.34 -29.85 -23.65
N TYR A 965 -20.01 -30.93 -24.02
CA TYR A 965 -20.04 -32.19 -23.30
C TYR A 965 -19.76 -33.36 -24.24
N THR A 966 -19.24 -34.44 -23.68
CA THR A 966 -19.05 -35.71 -24.39
C THR A 966 -20.36 -36.52 -24.40
N PRO A 967 -20.59 -37.41 -25.39
CA PRO A 967 -21.80 -38.23 -25.46
C PRO A 967 -22.07 -39.09 -24.22
N ASP A 968 -21.02 -39.37 -23.43
CA ASP A 968 -21.10 -40.14 -22.19
C ASP A 968 -21.66 -39.32 -21.01
N GLN A 969 -21.58 -37.99 -21.09
CA GLN A 969 -21.97 -37.06 -20.02
C GLN A 969 -23.42 -36.58 -20.12
N ALA A 970 -23.96 -36.48 -21.34
CA ALA A 970 -25.35 -36.10 -21.57
C ALA A 970 -25.85 -36.60 -22.94
N GLN A 971 -27.18 -36.72 -23.06
CA GLN A 971 -27.79 -37.22 -24.29
C GLN A 971 -27.56 -36.24 -25.47
N PRO A 972 -27.34 -36.77 -26.69
CA PRO A 972 -27.28 -35.95 -27.90
C PRO A 972 -28.56 -35.10 -28.04
N GLY A 973 -28.40 -33.78 -28.16
CA GLY A 973 -29.53 -32.83 -28.27
C GLY A 973 -29.89 -32.06 -27.00
N THR A 974 -29.21 -32.31 -25.87
CA THR A 974 -29.30 -31.43 -24.68
C THR A 974 -28.68 -30.06 -25.00
N SER A 975 -29.32 -28.96 -24.59
CA SER A 975 -28.76 -27.64 -24.81
C SER A 975 -27.53 -27.40 -23.90
N ASN A 976 -26.54 -26.63 -24.36
CA ASN A 976 -25.36 -26.29 -23.55
C ASN A 976 -25.75 -25.62 -22.22
N ARG A 977 -26.83 -24.82 -22.23
CA ARG A 977 -27.35 -24.16 -21.03
C ARG A 977 -27.90 -25.16 -20.01
N ASP A 978 -28.73 -26.10 -20.46
CA ASP A 978 -29.33 -27.11 -19.58
C ASP A 978 -28.27 -28.07 -19.02
N PHE A 979 -27.30 -28.46 -19.86
CA PHE A 979 -26.16 -29.25 -19.41
C PHE A 979 -25.36 -28.51 -18.33
N LEU A 980 -24.99 -27.24 -18.57
CA LEU A 980 -24.20 -26.46 -17.62
C LEU A 980 -24.89 -26.28 -16.28
N GLN A 981 -26.21 -25.99 -16.28
CA GLN A 981 -26.99 -25.86 -15.05
C GLN A 981 -26.97 -27.15 -14.23
N ASN A 982 -27.22 -28.30 -14.88
CA ASN A 982 -27.22 -29.59 -14.20
C ASN A 982 -25.83 -29.99 -13.72
N PHE A 983 -24.79 -29.73 -14.52
CA PHE A 983 -23.41 -30.05 -14.17
C PHE A 983 -22.95 -29.27 -12.93
N VAL A 984 -23.16 -27.95 -12.91
CA VAL A 984 -22.79 -27.10 -11.76
C VAL A 984 -23.64 -27.46 -10.53
N ALA A 985 -24.93 -27.75 -10.70
CA ALA A 985 -25.78 -28.16 -9.59
C ALA A 985 -25.28 -29.45 -8.94
N ASN A 986 -24.89 -30.45 -9.74
CA ASN A 986 -24.31 -31.70 -9.25
C ASN A 986 -22.95 -31.47 -8.58
N LEU A 987 -22.09 -30.63 -9.16
CA LEU A 987 -20.79 -30.30 -8.61
C LEU A 987 -20.93 -29.68 -7.21
N LEU A 988 -21.78 -28.67 -7.07
CA LEU A 988 -22.03 -27.99 -5.79
C LEU A 988 -22.73 -28.90 -4.78
N SER A 989 -23.68 -29.73 -5.22
CA SER A 989 -24.36 -30.67 -4.33
C SER A 989 -23.43 -31.76 -3.79
N ASN A 990 -22.43 -32.17 -4.56
CA ASN A 990 -21.43 -33.16 -4.15
C ASN A 990 -20.38 -32.54 -3.22
N ALA A 991 -19.91 -31.32 -3.53
CA ALA A 991 -18.95 -30.61 -2.70
C ALA A 991 -19.56 -30.16 -1.36
N PHE A 992 -20.81 -29.69 -1.38
CA PHE A 992 -21.50 -29.12 -0.22
C PHE A 992 -22.86 -29.78 0.01
N PRO A 993 -22.90 -31.01 0.58
CA PRO A 993 -24.14 -31.76 0.80
C PRO A 993 -25.11 -31.08 1.78
N ASN A 994 -24.66 -30.06 2.50
CA ASN A 994 -25.44 -29.22 3.41
C ASN A 994 -26.24 -28.12 2.71
N LEU A 995 -26.02 -27.86 1.41
CA LEU A 995 -26.79 -26.88 0.65
C LEU A 995 -28.13 -27.47 0.19
N GLN A 996 -29.20 -26.70 0.30
CA GLN A 996 -30.50 -27.11 -0.21
C GLN A 996 -30.55 -26.97 -1.74
N ALA A 997 -31.22 -27.90 -2.43
CA ALA A 997 -31.35 -27.87 -3.88
C ALA A 997 -31.90 -26.53 -4.40
N ALA A 998 -32.88 -25.93 -3.71
CA ALA A 998 -33.43 -24.63 -4.07
C ALA A 998 -32.40 -23.48 -3.99
N GLN A 999 -31.46 -23.53 -3.04
CA GLN A 999 -30.39 -22.54 -2.92
C GLN A 999 -29.44 -22.64 -4.11
N ILE A 1000 -29.03 -23.86 -4.47
CA ILE A 1000 -28.15 -24.13 -5.62
C ILE A 1000 -28.80 -23.67 -6.93
N THR A 1001 -30.07 -24.01 -7.16
CA THR A 1001 -30.78 -23.60 -8.39
C THR A 1001 -30.94 -22.08 -8.49
N ASN A 1002 -31.25 -21.41 -7.39
CA ASN A 1002 -31.35 -19.94 -7.38
C ASN A 1002 -29.99 -19.28 -7.63
N PHE A 1003 -28.93 -19.77 -7.01
CA PHE A 1003 -27.56 -19.28 -7.24
C PHE A 1003 -27.16 -19.37 -8.72
N ILE A 1004 -27.30 -20.55 -9.33
CA ILE A 1004 -26.95 -20.75 -10.75
C ILE A 1004 -27.78 -19.85 -11.67
N ARG A 1005 -29.08 -19.68 -11.39
CA ARG A 1005 -29.94 -18.77 -12.16
C ARG A 1005 -29.41 -17.34 -12.10
N SER A 1006 -29.10 -16.85 -10.90
CA SER A 1006 -28.59 -15.49 -10.71
C SER A 1006 -27.23 -15.27 -11.40
N LEU A 1007 -26.36 -16.29 -11.48
CA LEU A 1007 -25.12 -16.20 -12.25
C LEU A 1007 -25.39 -15.96 -13.75
N PHE A 1008 -26.33 -16.70 -14.36
CA PHE A 1008 -26.69 -16.50 -15.78
C PHE A 1008 -27.32 -15.13 -16.07
N GLU A 1009 -28.06 -14.57 -15.12
CA GLU A 1009 -28.73 -13.26 -15.27
C GLU A 1009 -27.76 -12.07 -15.15
N CYS A 1010 -26.58 -12.27 -14.57
CA CYS A 1010 -25.65 -11.20 -14.24
C CYS A 1010 -24.31 -11.31 -14.99
N THR A 1011 -24.20 -12.12 -16.04
CA THR A 1011 -22.93 -12.33 -16.77
C THR A 1011 -22.36 -11.07 -17.42
N GLU A 1012 -23.21 -10.07 -17.72
CA GLU A 1012 -22.80 -8.77 -18.27
C GLU A 1012 -22.50 -7.71 -17.18
N ASP A 1013 -22.95 -7.93 -15.95
CA ASP A 1013 -22.71 -7.06 -14.80
C ASP A 1013 -21.77 -7.76 -13.81
N ILE A 1014 -20.47 -7.56 -14.02
CA ILE A 1014 -19.41 -8.21 -13.23
C ILE A 1014 -19.47 -7.84 -11.74
N ILE A 1015 -19.94 -6.63 -11.40
CA ILE A 1015 -20.04 -6.16 -10.01
C ILE A 1015 -21.11 -6.99 -9.29
N LYS A 1016 -22.29 -7.11 -9.91
CA LYS A 1016 -23.39 -7.91 -9.38
C LYS A 1016 -23.05 -9.41 -9.36
N PHE A 1017 -22.36 -9.91 -10.39
CA PHE A 1017 -21.89 -11.29 -10.45
C PHE A 1017 -20.95 -11.63 -9.28
N LYS A 1018 -19.97 -10.76 -9.01
CA LYS A 1018 -19.04 -10.89 -7.87
C LYS A 1018 -19.77 -10.85 -6.54
N LEU A 1019 -20.74 -9.94 -6.37
CA LEU A 1019 -21.55 -9.87 -5.15
C LEU A 1019 -22.30 -11.19 -4.88
N ILE A 1020 -22.92 -11.77 -5.92
CA ILE A 1020 -23.63 -13.06 -5.81
C ILE A 1020 -22.67 -14.18 -5.44
N LEU A 1021 -21.48 -14.24 -6.06
CA LEU A 1021 -20.44 -15.21 -5.71
C LEU A 1021 -19.96 -15.03 -4.27
N ARG A 1022 -19.72 -13.80 -3.83
CA ARG A 1022 -19.26 -13.47 -2.48
C ARG A 1022 -20.27 -13.87 -1.42
N ASP A 1023 -21.54 -13.52 -1.63
CA ASP A 1023 -22.64 -13.92 -0.74
C ASP A 1023 -22.82 -15.43 -0.68
N PHE A 1024 -22.58 -16.15 -1.78
CA PHE A 1024 -22.59 -17.60 -1.82
C PHE A 1024 -21.42 -18.20 -1.01
N LEU A 1025 -20.20 -17.70 -1.20
CA LEU A 1025 -19.03 -18.15 -0.44
C LEU A 1025 -19.22 -17.94 1.06
N ILE A 1026 -19.67 -16.76 1.50
CA ILE A 1026 -19.93 -16.46 2.93
C ILE A 1026 -20.98 -17.42 3.55
N GLN A 1027 -21.89 -17.97 2.73
CA GLN A 1027 -22.86 -18.97 3.20
C GLN A 1027 -22.25 -20.36 3.42
N LEU A 1028 -21.10 -20.66 2.80
CA LEU A 1028 -20.37 -21.90 3.00
C LEU A 1028 -19.68 -21.87 4.37
N LYS A 1029 -19.71 -23.01 5.07
CA LYS A 1029 -19.14 -23.14 6.42
C LYS A 1029 -17.63 -22.86 6.47
N GLU A 1030 -16.92 -23.11 5.37
CA GLU A 1030 -15.47 -22.96 5.23
C GLU A 1030 -15.03 -21.49 5.09
N PHE A 1031 -15.96 -20.58 4.75
CA PHE A 1031 -15.71 -19.13 4.60
C PHE A 1031 -16.37 -18.30 5.71
N ALA A 1032 -16.88 -18.94 6.76
CA ALA A 1032 -17.38 -18.27 7.96
C ALA A 1032 -16.20 -17.73 8.79
N GLY A 1033 -15.59 -16.62 8.35
CA GLY A 1033 -14.40 -16.03 8.95
C GLY A 1033 -13.98 -14.71 8.28
N ASP A 1034 -12.68 -14.39 8.31
CA ASP A 1034 -12.12 -13.21 7.64
C ASP A 1034 -12.17 -13.36 6.11
N ASN A 1035 -12.89 -12.43 5.47
CA ASN A 1035 -13.18 -12.41 4.03
C ASN A 1035 -12.66 -11.13 3.34
N ALA A 1036 -11.77 -10.39 4.00
CA ALA A 1036 -11.25 -9.12 3.48
C ALA A 1036 -10.64 -9.23 2.06
N GLU A 1037 -10.04 -10.37 1.73
CA GLU A 1037 -9.42 -10.62 0.42
C GLU A 1037 -10.43 -10.63 -0.74
N LEU A 1038 -11.71 -10.93 -0.48
CA LEU A 1038 -12.76 -10.91 -1.50
C LEU A 1038 -13.09 -9.49 -1.99
N PHE A 1039 -12.68 -8.45 -1.25
CA PHE A 1039 -12.91 -7.03 -1.53
C PHE A 1039 -11.67 -6.31 -2.06
N THR A 1040 -10.57 -7.04 -2.32
CA THR A 1040 -9.28 -6.44 -2.71
C THR A 1040 -9.40 -5.56 -3.95
N GLU A 1041 -10.12 -5.99 -4.97
CA GLU A 1041 -10.31 -5.21 -6.20
C GLU A 1041 -11.14 -3.94 -5.99
N ASP A 1042 -12.20 -4.01 -5.19
CA ASP A 1042 -13.02 -2.84 -4.86
C ASP A 1042 -12.15 -1.78 -4.16
N ARG A 1043 -11.24 -2.23 -3.28
CA ARG A 1043 -10.24 -1.37 -2.61
C ARG A 1043 -9.19 -0.84 -3.58
N GLU A 1044 -8.67 -1.67 -4.48
CA GLU A 1044 -7.69 -1.26 -5.50
C GLU A 1044 -8.25 -0.22 -6.48
N GLN A 1045 -9.49 -0.42 -6.95
CA GLN A 1045 -10.14 0.50 -7.87
C GLN A 1045 -10.46 1.83 -7.17
N ALA A 1046 -10.99 1.81 -5.96
CA ALA A 1046 -11.21 3.02 -5.17
C ALA A 1046 -9.90 3.76 -4.89
N ALA A 1047 -8.81 3.04 -4.57
CA ALA A 1047 -7.49 3.63 -4.39
C ALA A 1047 -6.92 4.23 -5.69
N LYS A 1048 -7.16 3.59 -6.84
CA LYS A 1048 -6.74 4.11 -8.15
C LYS A 1048 -7.52 5.37 -8.51
N GLU A 1049 -8.84 5.36 -8.38
CA GLU A 1049 -9.69 6.53 -8.63
C GLU A 1049 -9.33 7.69 -7.70
N ALA A 1050 -9.10 7.41 -6.42
CA ALA A 1050 -8.62 8.41 -5.47
C ALA A 1050 -7.27 8.99 -5.89
N LYS A 1051 -6.32 8.14 -6.32
CA LYS A 1051 -5.00 8.57 -6.78
C LYS A 1051 -5.06 9.40 -8.07
N ASP A 1052 -5.92 9.02 -9.01
CA ASP A 1052 -6.11 9.75 -10.27
C ASP A 1052 -6.76 11.12 -10.00
N ALA A 1053 -7.76 11.18 -9.13
CA ALA A 1053 -8.38 12.44 -8.69
C ALA A 1053 -7.41 13.34 -7.90
N GLU A 1054 -6.60 12.75 -7.01
CA GLU A 1054 -5.56 13.46 -6.26
C GLU A 1054 -4.51 14.04 -7.22
N ARG A 1055 -4.09 13.27 -8.24
CA ARG A 1055 -3.15 13.76 -9.26
C ARG A 1055 -3.76 14.90 -10.07
N GLU A 1056 -5.02 14.81 -10.48
CA GLU A 1056 -5.70 15.89 -11.20
C GLU A 1056 -5.82 17.17 -10.35
N ARG A 1057 -6.11 17.04 -9.06
CA ARG A 1057 -6.09 18.17 -8.11
C ARG A 1057 -4.69 18.74 -7.95
N ALA A 1058 -3.67 17.88 -7.82
CA ALA A 1058 -2.28 18.30 -7.67
C ALA A 1058 -1.72 19.02 -8.91
N MET A 1059 -2.16 18.66 -10.13
CA MET A 1059 -1.80 19.38 -11.36
C MET A 1059 -2.29 20.83 -11.39
N LYS A 1060 -3.37 21.15 -10.69
CA LYS A 1060 -3.98 22.50 -10.67
C LYS A 1060 -3.25 23.50 -9.76
N VAL A 1061 -2.30 23.04 -8.95
CA VAL A 1061 -1.59 23.86 -7.95
C VAL A 1061 -0.10 23.60 -8.06
N GLY A 1062 0.68 24.64 -8.39
CA GLY A 1062 2.11 24.48 -8.57
C GLY A 1062 2.80 24.00 -7.30
N GLY A 1063 3.78 23.13 -7.44
CA GLY A 1063 4.56 22.59 -6.34
C GLY A 1063 3.92 21.48 -5.53
N LEU A 1064 2.67 21.08 -5.79
CA LEU A 1064 2.13 19.80 -5.25
C LEU A 1064 2.76 18.60 -5.96
N LEU A 1065 2.90 18.65 -7.28
CA LEU A 1065 3.69 17.68 -8.03
C LEU A 1065 5.17 18.03 -7.95
N LYS A 1066 6.02 17.02 -7.67
CA LYS A 1066 7.47 17.20 -7.75
C LYS A 1066 7.83 17.50 -9.21
N PRO A 1067 8.91 18.25 -9.50
CA PRO A 1067 9.37 18.40 -10.88
C PRO A 1067 9.74 17.07 -11.56
N SER A 1068 10.06 16.02 -10.81
CA SER A 1068 10.23 14.67 -11.37
C SER A 1068 8.94 14.04 -11.90
N GLU A 1069 7.78 14.46 -11.40
CA GLU A 1069 6.44 13.92 -11.70
C GLU A 1069 5.72 14.67 -12.84
N LEU A 1070 6.31 15.79 -13.29
CA LEU A 1070 5.86 16.60 -14.42
C LEU A 1070 6.62 16.20 -15.69
N ASP A 1071 5.93 16.22 -16.84
CA ASP A 1071 6.56 15.98 -18.13
C ASP A 1071 7.48 17.13 -18.53
N ASP A 1072 8.48 16.85 -19.39
CA ASP A 1072 9.51 17.85 -19.76
C ASP A 1072 8.94 19.09 -20.49
N ASP A 1073 7.77 18.94 -21.14
CA ASP A 1073 7.05 20.02 -21.83
C ASP A 1073 6.12 20.81 -20.88
N GLU A 1074 5.90 20.33 -19.65
CA GLU A 1074 5.08 20.97 -18.59
C GLU A 1074 5.94 21.77 -17.58
N LEU A 1075 7.28 21.72 -17.71
CA LEU A 1075 8.31 22.34 -16.85
C LEU A 1075 9.10 23.45 -17.56
#